data_AF-A0A8B6HFR6-F1
#
_entry.id   AF-A0A8B6HFR6-F1
#
_cell.length_a   1.000
_cell.length_b   1.000
_cell.length_c   1.000
_cell.angle_alpha   90.00
_cell.angle_beta   90.00
_cell.angle_gamma   90.00
#
_symmetry.space_group_name_H-M   'P 1'
#
loop_
_entity.id
_entity.type
_entity.pdbx_description
1 polymer ?
#
loop_
_entity_poly.entity_id
_entity_poly.type
_entity_poly.pdbx_seq_one_letter_code
_entity_poly.pdbx_strand_id
1 'polypeptide(L)'
;MDRSYFRFKIVISVLAYLQLTTADIYLHNPRGSNNRLDEEAREVQNPNRMFDSQNNNRGGYNVGGLLYYAGSTLPIEWTNQHSCMNPNAHCELVIQYMCGDLVRDGASRGTIRTENNQCRNNDCNTDFEYGMNENFEYYQNCRYRLRNKGLFIADQNLAGNRKYARNTRQNPTGKRYGYECPEERDYYPYWEPSPWKDIVVMTNDASRCPFYQEESQNVKSRWTCVVPKNVTEKYTGKFDIPNNEADCKAFRYPKNDPNGAKALWTEIASHGIPAPDCRESQFSRDNHLGNGIGGQPLVYNWTIPNTLNHEQCVMRMRYNISTGDYDGWNTSSGNIASANEIFYKNLGFSEADAASDRGYVFEDNPEVKVFNDLGLELELAVNTAQFGRTFQDRSFIFAVRPQPSETSGKAIHNLNVRGKRGNIVEVFPSVEYDFVPNNLEAANGDYVHIQWTGSNTNNAGNDGNGQQRSDRNNIVLLNSQVYPEGNGVQFGPGAKYGHYGTNYPMHLDNSTFLGLSREDRESLAFNVPGAFGGELSQLDDSSPYFNLGIRQISQLGTFHYMCTRNNDFSNRDQKGRIMVSSTPTVYESIGWMGGQLKVADSKAWVRVERGTFSKLNTLKLKEWNSKDGENLMKSKGGAITVDNVIAVNRAKNYKQEMTVRYKICTFNIKTFGKSKMSDPEVANYIKEIVLRYDLILIQEIRDISGEALQDLWTLVNKTDSYGMTVSERLGRSSYKEQYAYFYKVRTLKLIDVHQYDDGPDDYTDWFEREPYSALFQPVHGGTETRFVVTGIHAKPDDAVAEIGYLYNVYQDTVNKWGITNIMTFGDFNADCSYAKVEELASKQFYYDNVDFHWLLDWDADTTTSQNTNCAYDRIVVSGTKLQQAVKPGSANVYQFENTLGLNYERVGFEIYVVMVQYGVDIIRSPHVEETLSNSNSCMLVLFRYYDNENICIKEASE
;
A
#
# COMPACT_ATOMS: atom_id res chain seq x y z
N MET A 1 -18.50 -37.72 46.38
CA MET A 1 -17.35 -36.80 46.40
C MET A 1 -17.22 -36.22 45.01
N ASP A 2 -17.43 -34.92 44.91
CA ASP A 2 -18.10 -34.28 43.78
C ASP A 2 -17.10 -33.77 42.74
N ARG A 3 -17.22 -34.27 41.49
CA ARG A 3 -16.41 -33.89 40.32
C ARG A 3 -16.67 -32.44 39.84
N SER A 4 -17.59 -31.74 40.50
CA SER A 4 -17.99 -30.36 40.20
C SER A 4 -16.99 -29.30 40.69
N TYR A 5 -16.10 -29.63 41.63
CA TYR A 5 -15.22 -28.64 42.29
C TYR A 5 -13.87 -28.39 41.60
N PHE A 6 -13.43 -29.27 40.69
CA PHE A 6 -12.10 -29.17 40.07
C PHE A 6 -12.09 -28.41 38.72
N ARG A 7 -13.25 -28.28 38.06
CA ARG A 7 -13.38 -27.55 36.78
C ARG A 7 -13.55 -26.03 36.93
N PHE A 8 -13.88 -25.52 38.13
CA PHE A 8 -14.17 -24.10 38.33
C PHE A 8 -12.93 -23.25 38.69
N LYS A 9 -11.79 -23.86 39.08
CA LYS A 9 -10.59 -23.12 39.53
C LYS A 9 -9.44 -23.06 38.52
N ILE A 10 -9.46 -23.88 37.47
CA ILE A 10 -8.43 -23.86 36.42
C ILE A 10 -8.80 -22.91 35.26
N VAL A 11 -10.10 -22.71 35.00
CA VAL A 11 -10.56 -21.77 33.96
C VAL A 11 -10.42 -20.30 34.38
N ILE A 12 -10.50 -19.99 35.68
CA ILE A 12 -10.36 -18.60 36.18
C ILE A 12 -8.89 -18.17 36.31
N SER A 13 -7.95 -19.12 36.43
CA SER A 13 -6.53 -18.79 36.64
C SER A 13 -5.73 -18.59 35.35
N VAL A 14 -6.18 -19.16 34.22
CA VAL A 14 -5.50 -19.03 32.91
C VAL A 14 -6.01 -17.82 32.10
N LEU A 15 -7.24 -17.37 32.32
CA LEU A 15 -7.78 -16.13 31.72
C LEU A 15 -7.34 -14.85 32.45
N ALA A 16 -6.78 -14.95 33.66
CA ALA A 16 -6.37 -13.79 34.46
C ALA A 16 -4.89 -13.39 34.30
N TYR A 17 -4.07 -14.17 33.58
CA TYR A 17 -2.61 -13.97 33.51
C TYR A 17 -2.02 -13.83 32.10
N LEU A 18 -2.84 -13.48 31.11
CA LEU A 18 -2.36 -12.98 29.81
C LEU A 18 -2.89 -11.56 29.56
N GLN A 19 -2.59 -10.64 30.48
CA GLN A 19 -2.44 -9.24 30.08
C GLN A 19 -1.11 -9.09 29.35
N LEU A 20 -1.04 -9.62 28.13
CA LEU A 20 -0.09 -9.07 27.16
C LEU A 20 -0.64 -7.69 26.80
N THR A 21 -0.12 -6.72 27.53
CA THR A 21 -0.39 -5.31 27.35
C THR A 21 0.26 -4.87 26.05
N THR A 22 -0.55 -4.57 25.06
CA THR A 22 -0.09 -3.94 23.83
C THR A 22 -1.19 -3.02 23.32
N ALA A 23 -0.84 -2.15 22.41
CA ALA A 23 -1.74 -1.17 21.85
C ALA A 23 -1.43 -0.98 20.39
N ASP A 24 -2.48 -0.95 19.58
CA ASP A 24 -2.36 -1.34 18.21
C ASP A 24 -1.77 -0.27 17.29
N ILE A 25 -2.05 1.01 17.55
CA ILE A 25 -1.43 2.17 16.86
C ILE A 25 -1.29 3.39 17.78
N TYR A 26 -0.14 4.07 17.76
CA TYR A 26 0.06 5.36 18.45
C TYR A 26 0.82 6.36 17.61
N LEU A 27 0.28 7.57 17.52
CA LEU A 27 0.92 8.69 16.84
C LEU A 27 1.85 9.42 17.81
N HIS A 28 3.14 9.48 17.51
CA HIS A 28 4.18 10.09 18.37
C HIS A 28 4.50 11.54 18.00
N ASN A 29 4.50 11.86 16.71
CA ASN A 29 4.67 13.21 16.19
C ASN A 29 3.81 13.39 14.92
N PRO A 30 2.96 14.43 14.83
CA PRO A 30 2.47 15.25 15.95
C PRO A 30 1.81 14.36 17.01
N ARG A 31 1.79 14.82 18.27
CA ARG A 31 1.38 13.96 19.40
C ARG A 31 -0.06 13.47 19.30
N GLY A 32 -0.26 12.15 19.33
CA GLY A 32 -1.56 11.47 19.44
C GLY A 32 -2.21 11.62 20.81
N SER A 33 -3.49 11.99 20.83
CA SER A 33 -4.25 12.20 22.06
C SER A 33 -4.84 10.90 22.61
N ASN A 34 -5.22 9.94 21.76
CA ASN A 34 -5.98 8.75 22.16
C ASN A 34 -7.17 9.07 23.09
N ASN A 35 -7.93 10.13 22.79
CA ASN A 35 -9.01 10.70 23.63
C ASN A 35 -8.58 11.36 24.95
N ARG A 36 -7.30 11.35 25.30
CA ARG A 36 -6.80 11.91 26.54
C ARG A 36 -6.80 13.44 26.51
N LEU A 37 -7.15 14.07 27.63
CA LEU A 37 -7.06 15.52 27.83
C LEU A 37 -6.71 15.84 29.29
N ASP A 38 -5.49 16.33 29.52
CA ASP A 38 -5.02 16.80 30.84
C ASP A 38 -5.36 15.85 31.99
N GLU A 39 -5.12 14.56 31.77
CA GLU A 39 -5.50 13.50 32.69
C GLU A 39 -4.32 13.08 33.57
N GLU A 40 -4.63 13.04 34.86
CA GLU A 40 -3.71 12.67 35.93
C GLU A 40 -3.41 11.17 36.02
N ALA A 41 -4.40 10.36 35.65
CA ALA A 41 -4.38 8.90 35.76
C ALA A 41 -3.73 8.27 34.54
N ARG A 42 -3.15 7.07 34.64
CA ARG A 42 -2.45 6.43 33.50
C ARG A 42 -3.42 6.07 32.39
N GLU A 43 -4.61 5.65 32.74
CA GLU A 43 -5.70 5.30 31.84
C GLU A 43 -6.50 6.54 31.41
N VAL A 44 -6.92 6.55 30.14
CA VAL A 44 -7.89 7.47 29.58
C VAL A 44 -9.20 7.39 30.37
N GLN A 45 -9.64 8.51 30.93
CA GLN A 45 -10.83 8.60 31.76
C GLN A 45 -12.13 8.45 30.97
N ASN A 46 -12.16 8.92 29.72
CA ASN A 46 -13.30 8.78 28.83
C ASN A 46 -12.88 8.35 27.41
N PRO A 47 -12.86 7.04 27.12
CA PRO A 47 -12.50 6.54 25.80
C PRO A 47 -13.55 6.87 24.70
N ASN A 48 -14.70 7.44 25.05
CA ASN A 48 -15.75 7.82 24.09
C ASN A 48 -15.79 9.33 23.81
N ARG A 49 -14.76 10.07 24.22
CA ARG A 49 -14.77 11.55 24.22
C ARG A 49 -14.89 12.12 22.80
N MET A 50 -14.01 11.69 21.89
CA MET A 50 -13.84 12.25 20.55
C MET A 50 -14.04 11.23 19.44
N PHE A 51 -13.42 10.05 19.56
CA PHE A 51 -13.39 9.03 18.53
C PHE A 51 -13.16 7.65 19.15
N ASP A 52 -13.45 6.58 18.42
CA ASP A 52 -13.17 5.22 18.88
C ASP A 52 -11.76 4.82 18.45
N SER A 53 -10.80 4.88 19.37
CA SER A 53 -9.41 4.56 19.04
C SER A 53 -9.20 3.07 18.76
N GLN A 54 -10.04 2.20 19.33
CA GLN A 54 -9.81 0.75 19.45
C GLN A 54 -8.48 0.38 20.13
N ASN A 55 -7.74 1.36 20.66
CA ASN A 55 -6.44 1.21 21.27
C ASN A 55 -6.54 0.97 22.78
N ASN A 56 -5.41 0.62 23.38
CA ASN A 56 -5.29 0.55 24.83
C ASN A 56 -5.51 1.92 25.48
N ASN A 57 -6.34 1.96 26.52
CA ASN A 57 -6.66 3.17 27.27
C ASN A 57 -5.43 3.80 27.97
N ARG A 58 -4.27 3.13 28.07
CA ARG A 58 -3.06 3.70 28.68
C ARG A 58 -2.21 4.56 27.74
N GLY A 59 -2.54 4.58 26.45
CA GLY A 59 -1.82 5.41 25.47
C GLY A 59 -2.36 6.82 25.31
N GLY A 60 -1.72 7.58 24.43
CA GLY A 60 -1.98 9.00 24.20
C GLY A 60 -1.19 9.93 25.10
N TYR A 61 -1.01 11.16 24.64
CA TYR A 61 -0.37 12.27 25.36
C TYR A 61 -1.41 13.16 26.03
N ASN A 62 -1.05 13.91 27.08
CA ASN A 62 -1.99 14.80 27.78
C ASN A 62 -2.26 16.11 27.03
N VAL A 63 -1.26 16.64 26.33
CA VAL A 63 -1.32 17.88 25.55
C VAL A 63 -0.41 17.79 24.32
N GLY A 64 -0.75 18.51 23.25
CA GLY A 64 -0.04 18.37 21.96
C GLY A 64 -0.21 19.52 20.96
N GLY A 65 -0.73 20.67 21.38
CA GLY A 65 -0.94 21.82 20.48
C GLY A 65 0.37 22.40 19.95
N LEU A 66 0.58 22.36 18.63
CA LEU A 66 1.78 22.84 17.96
C LEU A 66 1.42 23.76 16.78
N LEU A 67 2.39 24.52 16.30
CA LEU A 67 2.26 25.39 15.13
C LEU A 67 3.19 24.87 14.03
N TYR A 68 2.74 24.80 12.78
CA TYR A 68 3.60 24.47 11.64
C TYR A 68 3.47 25.53 10.55
N TYR A 69 4.42 25.50 9.61
CA TYR A 69 4.41 26.37 8.44
C TYR A 69 4.17 25.56 7.18
N ALA A 70 3.36 26.08 6.28
CA ALA A 70 3.20 25.53 4.95
C ALA A 70 4.58 25.43 4.25
N GLY A 71 4.82 24.38 3.47
CA GLY A 71 6.10 24.07 2.85
C GLY A 71 7.15 23.45 3.79
N SER A 72 6.95 23.45 5.11
CA SER A 72 7.85 22.76 6.04
C SER A 72 7.65 21.24 5.99
N THR A 73 8.70 20.49 6.32
CA THR A 73 8.65 19.03 6.40
C THR A 73 8.37 18.60 7.84
N LEU A 74 7.23 17.91 8.05
CA LEU A 74 6.81 17.35 9.32
C LEU A 74 7.09 15.83 9.33
N PRO A 75 8.05 15.35 10.13
CA PRO A 75 8.25 13.91 10.32
C PRO A 75 7.11 13.32 11.14
N ILE A 76 6.21 12.59 10.48
CA ILE A 76 5.12 11.89 11.15
C ILE A 76 5.64 10.56 11.68
N GLU A 77 5.64 10.37 12.98
CA GLU A 77 6.14 9.15 13.61
C GLU A 77 5.04 8.40 14.37
N TRP A 78 5.09 7.08 14.32
CA TRP A 78 4.14 6.22 15.02
C TRP A 78 4.76 4.88 15.39
N THR A 79 4.00 4.14 16.18
CA THR A 79 4.25 2.71 16.43
C THR A 79 2.97 1.94 16.21
N ASN A 80 3.06 0.79 15.53
CA ASN A 80 1.99 -0.20 15.46
C ASN A 80 2.40 -1.53 16.08
N GLN A 81 1.48 -2.17 16.78
CA GLN A 81 1.73 -3.43 17.48
C GLN A 81 1.85 -4.61 16.52
N HIS A 82 0.88 -4.75 15.63
CA HIS A 82 0.89 -5.78 14.61
C HIS A 82 1.88 -5.40 13.51
N SER A 83 2.40 -6.37 12.79
CA SER A 83 3.40 -6.15 11.76
C SER A 83 2.83 -5.66 10.44
N CYS A 84 3.62 -4.85 9.75
CA CYS A 84 3.45 -4.54 8.33
C CYS A 84 4.62 -5.15 7.57
N MET A 85 4.37 -5.56 6.31
CA MET A 85 5.34 -6.29 5.47
C MET A 85 5.86 -7.60 6.10
N ASN A 86 5.02 -8.31 6.85
CA ASN A 86 5.29 -9.62 7.45
C ASN A 86 4.24 -10.64 6.93
N PRO A 87 4.60 -11.90 6.62
CA PRO A 87 3.66 -12.89 6.08
C PRO A 87 2.38 -13.18 6.88
N ASN A 88 2.32 -12.81 8.16
CA ASN A 88 1.19 -13.13 9.04
C ASN A 88 0.04 -12.12 9.02
N ALA A 89 0.21 -10.93 8.44
CA ALA A 89 -0.82 -9.89 8.43
C ALA A 89 -0.80 -9.05 7.15
N HIS A 90 -1.99 -8.75 6.62
CA HIS A 90 -2.17 -7.64 5.69
C HIS A 90 -2.31 -6.35 6.49
N CYS A 91 -1.56 -5.32 6.10
CA CYS A 91 -1.50 -4.03 6.77
C CYS A 91 -1.73 -2.89 5.77
N GLU A 92 -2.60 -1.97 6.13
CA GLU A 92 -2.80 -0.68 5.47
C GLU A 92 -2.80 0.43 6.52
N LEU A 93 -1.93 1.42 6.34
CA LEU A 93 -1.81 2.61 7.16
C LEU A 93 -2.25 3.82 6.34
N VAL A 94 -3.28 4.51 6.81
CA VAL A 94 -3.84 5.68 6.12
C VAL A 94 -3.70 6.90 7.01
N ILE A 95 -2.97 7.91 6.54
CA ILE A 95 -2.78 9.17 7.27
C ILE A 95 -3.60 10.25 6.59
N GLN A 96 -4.38 10.98 7.39
CA GLN A 96 -5.31 11.99 6.93
C GLN A 96 -5.25 13.23 7.82
N TYR A 97 -5.71 14.35 7.28
CA TYR A 97 -5.91 15.58 8.06
C TYR A 97 -7.25 16.22 7.78
N MET A 98 -7.71 17.03 8.72
CA MET A 98 -8.90 17.86 8.59
C MET A 98 -8.60 19.22 9.23
N CYS A 99 -9.09 20.29 8.61
CA CYS A 99 -9.02 21.63 9.19
C CYS A 99 -10.38 22.32 9.06
N GLY A 100 -10.74 23.11 10.05
CA GLY A 100 -11.96 23.92 10.05
C GLY A 100 -12.18 24.62 11.38
N ASP A 101 -12.90 25.74 11.36
CA ASP A 101 -13.10 26.64 12.53
C ASP A 101 -13.72 25.96 13.75
N LEU A 102 -14.41 24.83 13.53
CA LEU A 102 -15.08 24.08 14.58
C LEU A 102 -14.20 22.97 15.19
N VAL A 103 -13.06 22.63 14.56
CA VAL A 103 -12.15 21.58 15.02
C VAL A 103 -11.46 22.01 16.30
N ARG A 104 -11.57 21.20 17.36
CA ARG A 104 -11.06 21.57 18.69
C ARG A 104 -10.83 20.35 19.56
N ASP A 105 -9.85 20.47 20.45
CA ASP A 105 -9.67 19.50 21.53
C ASP A 105 -10.74 19.71 22.61
N GLY A 106 -11.17 20.94 22.91
CA GLY A 106 -12.14 21.23 23.97
C GLY A 106 -11.53 21.23 25.38
N ALA A 107 -12.26 21.76 26.36
CA ALA A 107 -11.78 21.94 27.75
C ALA A 107 -12.24 20.83 28.71
N SER A 108 -13.18 19.98 28.28
CA SER A 108 -13.78 18.93 29.09
C SER A 108 -13.36 17.53 28.64
N ARG A 109 -13.35 16.61 29.60
CA ARG A 109 -13.19 15.16 29.37
C ARG A 109 -14.51 14.48 29.00
N GLY A 110 -15.63 15.21 29.11
CA GLY A 110 -16.95 14.72 28.74
C GLY A 110 -17.09 14.51 27.23
N THR A 111 -17.98 13.59 26.83
CA THR A 111 -18.38 13.45 25.43
C THR A 111 -19.42 14.52 25.09
N ILE A 112 -19.24 15.22 23.97
CA ILE A 112 -20.20 16.20 23.44
C ILE A 112 -21.64 15.64 23.38
N ARG A 113 -22.69 16.46 23.45
CA ARG A 113 -24.08 15.95 23.53
C ARG A 113 -24.63 15.51 22.17
N THR A 114 -25.71 14.74 22.14
CA THR A 114 -26.29 14.21 20.88
C THR A 114 -27.38 15.08 20.28
N GLU A 115 -27.95 15.97 21.08
CA GLU A 115 -29.03 16.85 20.69
C GLU A 115 -28.63 18.30 21.01
N ASN A 116 -28.90 19.21 20.08
CA ASN A 116 -28.51 20.61 20.19
C ASN A 116 -29.03 21.28 21.46
N ASN A 117 -30.27 20.97 21.90
CA ASN A 117 -30.87 21.51 23.12
C ASN A 117 -30.21 21.05 24.44
N GLN A 118 -29.24 20.13 24.37
CA GLN A 118 -28.44 19.69 25.52
C GLN A 118 -27.10 20.42 25.61
N CYS A 119 -26.73 21.16 24.57
CA CYS A 119 -25.51 21.97 24.50
C CYS A 119 -25.82 23.44 24.86
N ARG A 120 -24.77 24.18 25.21
CA ARG A 120 -24.88 25.61 25.49
C ARG A 120 -25.55 26.34 24.32
N ASN A 121 -26.46 27.27 24.62
CA ASN A 121 -27.21 28.06 23.63
C ASN A 121 -28.04 27.24 22.61
N ASN A 122 -28.36 25.98 22.93
CA ASN A 122 -29.03 25.05 22.01
C ASN A 122 -28.24 24.77 20.72
N ASP A 123 -26.91 24.79 20.78
CA ASP A 123 -26.05 24.51 19.62
C ASP A 123 -24.76 23.81 20.04
N CYS A 124 -24.60 22.55 19.65
CA CYS A 124 -23.40 21.78 19.98
C CYS A 124 -22.17 22.20 19.17
N ASN A 125 -22.34 22.82 17.99
CA ASN A 125 -21.20 23.27 17.20
C ASN A 125 -20.43 24.41 17.91
N THR A 126 -21.14 25.25 18.66
CA THR A 126 -20.58 26.40 19.39
C THR A 126 -20.38 26.15 20.89
N ASP A 127 -20.63 24.93 21.36
CA ASP A 127 -20.28 24.51 22.72
C ASP A 127 -18.81 24.05 22.78
N PHE A 128 -17.91 25.02 22.96
CA PHE A 128 -16.46 24.81 23.02
C PHE A 128 -15.98 24.11 24.30
N GLU A 129 -16.87 23.83 25.26
CA GLU A 129 -16.53 22.99 26.42
C GLU A 129 -16.05 21.61 25.95
N TYR A 130 -16.74 21.03 24.97
CA TYR A 130 -16.46 19.69 24.47
C TYR A 130 -15.52 19.73 23.27
N GLY A 131 -14.70 18.69 23.17
CA GLY A 131 -13.92 18.45 21.97
C GLY A 131 -14.83 18.07 20.80
N MET A 132 -14.41 18.46 19.59
CA MET A 132 -15.11 18.16 18.36
C MET A 132 -14.14 18.16 17.19
N ASN A 133 -14.02 17.03 16.48
CA ASN A 133 -13.30 16.97 15.21
C ASN A 133 -14.32 17.15 14.08
N GLU A 134 -15.23 16.18 13.93
CA GLU A 134 -16.35 16.27 13.00
C GLU A 134 -17.53 17.02 13.63
N ASN A 135 -18.29 17.80 12.85
CA ASN A 135 -19.36 18.65 13.36
C ASN A 135 -20.69 17.90 13.60
N PHE A 136 -21.64 18.60 14.22
CA PHE A 136 -22.95 18.04 14.55
C PHE A 136 -23.70 17.52 13.32
N GLU A 137 -23.74 18.28 12.23
CA GLU A 137 -24.46 17.93 11.00
C GLU A 137 -23.90 16.66 10.35
N TYR A 138 -22.57 16.52 10.32
CA TYR A 138 -21.90 15.32 9.82
C TYR A 138 -22.31 14.09 10.63
N TYR A 139 -22.29 14.20 11.95
CA TYR A 139 -22.72 13.10 12.83
C TYR A 139 -24.22 12.81 12.71
N GLN A 140 -25.10 13.82 12.60
CA GLN A 140 -26.54 13.60 12.41
C GLN A 140 -26.83 12.87 11.09
N ASN A 141 -26.11 13.22 10.02
CA ASN A 141 -26.17 12.48 8.77
C ASN A 141 -25.79 11.02 9.01
N CYS A 142 -24.60 10.73 9.54
CA CYS A 142 -24.16 9.36 9.81
C CYS A 142 -25.12 8.59 10.76
N ARG A 143 -25.72 9.29 11.72
CA ARG A 143 -26.61 8.72 12.72
C ARG A 143 -27.90 8.14 12.14
N TYR A 144 -28.45 8.78 11.12
CA TYR A 144 -29.74 8.42 10.51
C TYR A 144 -29.61 7.96 9.05
N ARG A 145 -28.44 8.08 8.43
CA ARG A 145 -28.14 7.54 7.11
C ARG A 145 -28.16 6.03 7.12
N LEU A 146 -28.83 5.46 6.13
CA LEU A 146 -28.81 4.02 5.89
C LEU A 146 -27.38 3.58 5.56
N ARG A 147 -26.90 2.52 6.22
CA ARG A 147 -25.56 1.98 5.94
C ARG A 147 -25.46 1.43 4.54
N ASN A 148 -24.25 1.41 3.99
CA ASN A 148 -24.00 0.71 2.75
C ASN A 148 -24.05 -0.82 3.00
N LYS A 149 -25.05 -1.48 2.41
CA LYS A 149 -25.26 -2.92 2.55
C LYS A 149 -24.25 -3.76 1.76
N GLY A 150 -23.45 -3.15 0.88
CA GLY A 150 -22.35 -3.83 0.20
C GLY A 150 -21.11 -4.03 1.08
N LEU A 151 -21.00 -3.33 2.22
CA LEU A 151 -19.81 -3.41 3.08
C LEU A 151 -19.82 -4.70 3.91
N PHE A 152 -18.67 -5.36 3.99
CA PHE A 152 -18.45 -6.61 4.72
C PHE A 152 -18.80 -6.51 6.21
N ILE A 153 -19.51 -7.50 6.75
CA ILE A 153 -19.88 -7.54 8.18
C ILE A 153 -19.57 -8.87 8.86
N ALA A 154 -18.92 -9.79 8.15
CA ALA A 154 -18.81 -11.19 8.55
C ALA A 154 -20.19 -11.79 8.87
N ASP A 155 -20.24 -12.71 9.83
CA ASP A 155 -21.41 -13.34 10.43
C ASP A 155 -22.03 -12.51 11.58
N GLN A 156 -21.49 -11.32 11.89
CA GLN A 156 -22.00 -10.52 13.00
C GLN A 156 -23.48 -10.10 12.82
N ASN A 157 -24.21 -10.17 13.93
CA ASN A 157 -25.53 -9.57 14.04
C ASN A 157 -25.43 -8.11 14.49
N LEU A 158 -25.68 -7.17 13.56
CA LEU A 158 -25.70 -5.75 13.89
C LEU A 158 -27.06 -5.35 14.46
N ALA A 159 -27.05 -4.66 15.60
CA ALA A 159 -28.26 -4.20 16.26
C ALA A 159 -29.14 -3.34 15.32
N GLY A 160 -30.47 -3.43 15.48
CA GLY A 160 -31.42 -2.66 14.68
C GLY A 160 -31.53 -3.10 13.22
N ASN A 161 -31.36 -4.39 12.92
CA ASN A 161 -31.43 -4.99 11.58
C ASN A 161 -30.42 -4.39 10.58
N ARG A 162 -29.19 -4.08 11.03
CA ARG A 162 -28.11 -3.58 10.13
C ARG A 162 -28.51 -2.29 9.41
N LYS A 163 -29.17 -1.34 10.09
CA LYS A 163 -29.86 -0.23 9.42
C LYS A 163 -28.98 1.00 9.15
N TYR A 164 -28.27 1.53 10.14
CA TYR A 164 -27.63 2.86 10.05
C TYR A 164 -26.11 2.80 9.89
N ALA A 165 -25.51 3.84 9.32
CA ALA A 165 -24.06 3.94 9.08
C ALA A 165 -23.20 3.94 10.36
N ARG A 166 -23.79 4.10 11.55
CA ARG A 166 -23.08 3.86 12.81
C ARG A 166 -22.91 2.39 13.14
N ASN A 167 -23.67 1.50 12.50
CA ASN A 167 -23.63 0.06 12.71
C ASN A 167 -22.67 -0.57 11.68
N THR A 168 -21.46 -0.85 12.13
CA THR A 168 -20.42 -1.55 11.34
C THR A 168 -20.05 -2.86 12.04
N ARG A 169 -19.24 -3.70 11.38
CA ARG A 169 -18.68 -4.91 12.01
C ARG A 169 -17.90 -4.60 13.29
N GLN A 170 -17.15 -3.51 13.34
CA GLN A 170 -16.40 -3.18 14.55
C GLN A 170 -17.21 -2.40 15.58
N ASN A 171 -18.36 -1.86 15.18
CA ASN A 171 -19.29 -1.16 16.06
C ASN A 171 -20.72 -1.68 15.89
N PRO A 172 -20.99 -2.95 16.23
CA PRO A 172 -22.26 -3.60 15.90
C PRO A 172 -23.47 -2.99 16.61
N THR A 173 -23.25 -2.40 17.79
CA THR A 173 -24.29 -1.73 18.58
C THR A 173 -24.51 -0.28 18.16
N GLY A 174 -23.67 0.27 17.27
CA GLY A 174 -23.72 1.69 16.91
C GLY A 174 -23.39 2.61 18.08
N LYS A 175 -22.52 2.15 18.98
CA LYS A 175 -22.06 2.93 20.13
C LYS A 175 -21.40 4.21 19.64
N ARG A 176 -21.65 5.31 20.35
CA ARG A 176 -21.19 6.64 19.96
C ARG A 176 -19.84 7.00 20.58
N TYR A 177 -19.01 7.63 19.77
CA TYR A 177 -17.71 8.20 20.15
C TYR A 177 -17.62 9.60 19.55
N GLY A 178 -17.74 10.64 20.39
CA GLY A 178 -17.88 12.02 19.93
C GLY A 178 -18.90 12.16 18.79
N TYR A 179 -18.45 12.73 17.68
CA TYR A 179 -19.18 12.89 16.41
C TYR A 179 -18.57 12.10 15.25
N GLU A 180 -17.76 11.09 15.56
CA GLU A 180 -17.22 10.18 14.55
C GLU A 180 -18.33 9.40 13.83
N CYS A 181 -18.12 9.14 12.53
CA CYS A 181 -18.91 8.18 11.76
C CYS A 181 -18.18 6.83 11.64
N PRO A 182 -18.67 5.76 12.30
CA PRO A 182 -18.02 4.44 12.26
C PRO A 182 -17.83 3.86 10.86
N GLU A 183 -18.79 4.03 9.93
CA GLU A 183 -18.63 3.56 8.55
C GLU A 183 -17.51 4.29 7.80
N GLU A 184 -17.26 5.57 8.10
CA GLU A 184 -16.13 6.31 7.51
C GLU A 184 -14.78 5.88 8.09
N ARG A 185 -14.76 5.59 9.40
CA ARG A 185 -13.58 5.07 10.07
C ARG A 185 -13.19 3.70 9.50
N ASP A 186 -14.13 2.75 9.46
CA ASP A 186 -13.87 1.32 9.21
C ASP A 186 -13.61 0.96 7.74
N TYR A 187 -14.08 1.78 6.78
CA TYR A 187 -14.01 1.43 5.36
C TYR A 187 -13.33 2.54 4.56
N TYR A 188 -12.27 2.18 3.84
CA TYR A 188 -11.49 3.09 3.01
C TYR A 188 -11.17 2.45 1.64
N PRO A 189 -11.16 3.22 0.53
CA PRO A 189 -11.65 4.59 0.37
C PRO A 189 -13.12 4.74 0.74
N TYR A 190 -13.46 5.82 1.45
CA TYR A 190 -14.84 6.02 1.88
C TYR A 190 -15.70 6.52 0.72
N TRP A 191 -16.87 5.91 0.55
CA TRP A 191 -17.70 6.04 -0.66
C TRP A 191 -18.67 7.24 -0.61
N GLU A 192 -18.78 7.92 0.53
CA GLU A 192 -19.64 9.10 0.77
C GLU A 192 -18.74 10.31 1.15
N PRO A 193 -19.23 11.56 1.16
CA PRO A 193 -18.41 12.69 1.59
C PRO A 193 -17.77 12.56 2.98
N SER A 194 -16.44 12.64 3.05
CA SER A 194 -15.66 12.75 4.28
C SER A 194 -15.09 14.16 4.45
N PRO A 195 -14.96 14.69 5.68
CA PRO A 195 -14.21 15.91 5.94
C PRO A 195 -12.69 15.66 6.00
N TRP A 196 -12.25 14.39 6.02
CA TRP A 196 -10.86 13.99 6.08
C TRP A 196 -10.21 13.98 4.69
N LYS A 197 -9.07 14.66 4.57
CA LYS A 197 -8.23 14.73 3.37
C LYS A 197 -7.08 13.74 3.49
N ASP A 198 -6.81 13.01 2.42
CA ASP A 198 -5.81 11.94 2.43
C ASP A 198 -4.39 12.49 2.21
N ILE A 199 -3.44 12.12 3.07
CA ILE A 199 -2.01 12.46 2.94
C ILE A 199 -1.29 11.32 2.24
N VAL A 200 -1.35 10.12 2.83
CA VAL A 200 -0.65 8.94 2.33
C VAL A 200 -1.41 7.66 2.67
N VAL A 201 -1.35 6.69 1.75
CA VAL A 201 -1.73 5.29 1.96
C VAL A 201 -0.46 4.44 1.87
N MET A 202 -0.09 3.82 2.99
CA MET A 202 1.00 2.86 3.05
C MET A 202 0.41 1.46 3.15
N THR A 203 0.74 0.57 2.21
CA THR A 203 0.10 -0.75 2.09
C THR A 203 1.12 -1.87 1.90
N ASN A 204 0.77 -3.10 2.27
CA ASN A 204 1.56 -4.28 1.90
C ASN A 204 1.46 -4.60 0.39
N ASP A 205 0.42 -4.13 -0.29
CA ASP A 205 0.17 -4.38 -1.72
C ASP A 205 0.12 -3.07 -2.51
N ALA A 206 1.30 -2.55 -2.87
CA ALA A 206 1.42 -1.32 -3.63
C ALA A 206 0.81 -1.40 -5.05
N SER A 207 0.47 -2.59 -5.56
CA SER A 207 -0.26 -2.71 -6.83
C SER A 207 -1.65 -2.05 -6.79
N ARG A 208 -2.19 -1.84 -5.57
CA ARG A 208 -3.47 -1.15 -5.32
C ARG A 208 -3.36 0.38 -5.26
N CYS A 209 -2.16 0.94 -5.30
CA CYS A 209 -1.99 2.38 -5.23
C CYS A 209 -2.77 3.18 -6.28
N PRO A 210 -2.87 2.74 -7.56
CA PRO A 210 -3.74 3.40 -8.53
C PRO A 210 -5.20 3.50 -8.04
N PHE A 211 -5.74 2.43 -7.46
CA PHE A 211 -7.10 2.42 -6.90
C PHE A 211 -7.25 3.43 -5.75
N TYR A 212 -6.35 3.45 -4.76
CA TYR A 212 -6.46 4.41 -3.66
C TYR A 212 -6.34 5.87 -4.13
N GLN A 213 -5.47 6.12 -5.11
CA GLN A 213 -5.25 7.46 -5.66
C GLN A 213 -6.45 7.95 -6.47
N GLU A 214 -7.04 7.08 -7.29
CA GLU A 214 -8.21 7.39 -8.12
C GLU A 214 -9.49 7.51 -7.28
N GLU A 215 -9.67 6.63 -6.30
CA GLU A 215 -10.87 6.61 -5.47
C GLU A 215 -10.83 7.62 -4.34
N SER A 216 -9.70 8.23 -3.99
CA SER A 216 -9.66 9.25 -2.93
C SER A 216 -10.57 10.45 -3.23
N GLN A 217 -11.27 10.96 -2.21
CA GLN A 217 -12.05 12.20 -2.35
C GLN A 217 -11.18 13.44 -2.58
N ASN A 218 -9.86 13.33 -2.42
CA ASN A 218 -8.94 14.38 -2.85
C ASN A 218 -9.19 14.81 -4.31
N VAL A 219 -9.43 13.82 -5.19
CA VAL A 219 -9.57 14.01 -6.64
C VAL A 219 -10.92 13.56 -7.21
N LYS A 220 -11.66 12.69 -6.51
CA LYS A 220 -12.95 12.15 -6.97
C LYS A 220 -14.12 12.74 -6.18
N SER A 221 -15.15 13.21 -6.87
CA SER A 221 -16.38 13.70 -6.23
C SER A 221 -17.14 12.57 -5.53
N ARG A 222 -18.13 12.95 -4.71
CA ARG A 222 -18.95 12.04 -3.91
C ARG A 222 -20.41 12.44 -3.97
N TRP A 223 -21.31 11.48 -3.88
CA TRP A 223 -22.75 11.73 -3.91
C TRP A 223 -23.39 11.43 -2.56
N THR A 224 -24.35 12.26 -2.15
CA THR A 224 -25.08 12.06 -0.89
C THR A 224 -26.52 12.56 -0.98
N CYS A 225 -27.37 12.06 -0.09
CA CYS A 225 -28.74 12.51 0.03
C CYS A 225 -28.85 13.64 1.06
N VAL A 226 -29.12 14.85 0.60
CA VAL A 226 -29.25 16.05 1.44
C VAL A 226 -30.72 16.28 1.78
N VAL A 227 -31.08 16.08 3.04
CA VAL A 227 -32.41 16.41 3.56
C VAL A 227 -32.43 17.89 3.98
N PRO A 228 -33.51 18.66 3.67
CA PRO A 228 -33.59 20.07 4.04
C PRO A 228 -33.43 20.33 5.55
N LYS A 229 -32.68 21.38 5.90
CA LYS A 229 -32.30 21.72 7.28
C LYS A 229 -33.51 21.87 8.23
N ASN A 230 -34.58 22.51 7.77
CA ASN A 230 -35.82 22.66 8.54
C ASN A 230 -36.48 21.32 8.92
N VAL A 231 -36.26 20.26 8.12
CA VAL A 231 -36.73 18.90 8.41
C VAL A 231 -35.80 18.23 9.41
N THR A 232 -34.48 18.30 9.17
CA THR A 232 -33.47 17.67 10.03
C THR A 232 -33.39 18.27 11.42
N GLU A 233 -33.75 19.54 11.61
CA GLU A 233 -33.76 20.19 12.93
C GLU A 233 -35.05 19.92 13.72
N LYS A 234 -36.21 19.89 13.05
CA LYS A 234 -37.52 19.77 13.72
C LYS A 234 -37.95 18.33 13.95
N TYR A 235 -37.52 17.42 13.09
CA TYR A 235 -38.00 16.03 13.05
C TYR A 235 -36.85 15.02 13.13
N THR A 236 -35.76 15.39 13.78
CA THR A 236 -34.60 14.52 14.05
C THR A 236 -35.03 13.13 14.53
N GLY A 237 -34.53 12.08 13.87
CA GLY A 237 -34.83 10.69 14.22
C GLY A 237 -36.24 10.20 13.88
N LYS A 238 -37.04 10.96 13.11
CA LYS A 238 -38.36 10.53 12.61
C LYS A 238 -38.33 9.97 11.18
N PHE A 239 -37.17 10.00 10.52
CA PHE A 239 -36.98 9.52 9.16
C PHE A 239 -35.58 8.93 8.99
N ASP A 240 -35.42 8.14 7.94
CA ASP A 240 -34.14 7.60 7.50
C ASP A 240 -33.59 8.46 6.37
N ILE A 241 -32.27 8.67 6.34
CA ILE A 241 -31.61 9.35 5.22
C ILE A 241 -31.18 8.27 4.21
N PRO A 242 -31.74 8.25 2.99
CA PRO A 242 -31.33 7.30 1.97
C PRO A 242 -29.86 7.44 1.58
N ASN A 243 -29.29 6.33 1.10
CA ASN A 243 -27.88 6.25 0.72
C ASN A 243 -27.66 5.97 -0.78
N ASN A 244 -28.75 5.99 -1.55
CA ASN A 244 -28.76 5.81 -2.98
C ASN A 244 -29.68 6.85 -3.64
N GLU A 245 -29.44 7.09 -4.93
CA GLU A 245 -30.13 8.13 -5.69
C GLU A 245 -31.64 7.91 -5.81
N ALA A 246 -32.06 6.67 -6.09
CA ALA A 246 -33.46 6.34 -6.33
C ALA A 246 -34.32 6.65 -5.09
N ASP A 247 -33.90 6.16 -3.93
CA ASP A 247 -34.59 6.38 -2.67
C ASP A 247 -34.49 7.85 -2.23
N CYS A 248 -33.38 8.53 -2.51
CA CYS A 248 -33.24 9.95 -2.21
C CYS A 248 -34.23 10.81 -3.01
N LYS A 249 -34.36 10.55 -4.32
CA LYS A 249 -35.32 11.25 -5.19
C LYS A 249 -36.77 10.96 -4.80
N ALA A 250 -37.03 9.76 -4.32
CA ALA A 250 -38.33 9.34 -3.79
C ALA A 250 -38.64 9.90 -2.38
N PHE A 251 -37.63 10.37 -1.64
CA PHE A 251 -37.80 10.85 -0.28
C PHE A 251 -38.81 12.01 -0.19
N ARG A 252 -39.78 11.88 0.72
CA ARG A 252 -40.73 12.92 1.10
C ARG A 252 -40.90 12.92 2.61
N TYR A 253 -40.92 14.09 3.22
CA TYR A 253 -41.25 14.23 4.63
C TYR A 253 -42.23 15.38 4.92
N PRO A 254 -43.38 15.13 5.57
CA PRO A 254 -43.89 13.81 5.99
C PRO A 254 -44.15 12.84 4.81
N LYS A 255 -44.02 11.52 5.04
CA LYS A 255 -43.99 10.46 4.00
C LYS A 255 -45.21 10.41 3.07
N ASN A 256 -46.34 10.97 3.50
CA ASN A 256 -47.62 10.94 2.79
C ASN A 256 -48.16 12.34 2.44
N ASP A 257 -47.34 13.38 2.56
CA ASP A 257 -47.72 14.73 2.17
C ASP A 257 -47.23 15.01 0.75
N PRO A 258 -48.12 15.27 -0.23
CA PRO A 258 -47.73 15.66 -1.59
C PRO A 258 -46.86 16.93 -1.64
N ASN A 259 -47.02 17.81 -0.65
CA ASN A 259 -46.24 19.04 -0.46
C ASN A 259 -45.12 18.86 0.56
N GLY A 260 -44.87 17.63 1.01
CA GLY A 260 -43.79 17.29 1.92
C GLY A 260 -42.41 17.67 1.35
N ALA A 261 -41.50 18.02 2.25
CA ALA A 261 -40.14 18.39 1.90
C ALA A 261 -39.44 17.23 1.17
N LYS A 262 -38.72 17.57 0.09
CA LYS A 262 -37.97 16.63 -0.74
C LYS A 262 -36.51 16.67 -0.36
N ALA A 263 -35.84 15.53 -0.39
CA ALA A 263 -34.38 15.48 -0.34
C ALA A 263 -33.78 15.75 -1.72
N LEU A 264 -32.51 16.13 -1.75
CA LEU A 264 -31.75 16.36 -2.98
C LEU A 264 -30.60 15.35 -3.04
N TRP A 265 -30.52 14.63 -4.15
CA TRP A 265 -29.34 13.84 -4.46
C TRP A 265 -28.28 14.79 -5.01
N THR A 266 -27.23 15.00 -4.21
CA THR A 266 -26.29 16.10 -4.42
C THR A 266 -24.90 15.55 -4.60
N GLU A 267 -24.21 16.02 -5.64
CA GLU A 267 -22.79 15.82 -5.83
C GLU A 267 -22.02 16.81 -4.96
N ILE A 268 -21.14 16.30 -4.13
CA ILE A 268 -20.13 17.03 -3.39
C ILE A 268 -18.83 16.90 -4.16
N ALA A 269 -18.26 18.03 -4.55
CA ALA A 269 -17.01 18.07 -5.28
C ALA A 269 -15.88 17.36 -4.51
N SER A 270 -14.88 16.90 -5.26
CA SER A 270 -13.59 16.48 -4.68
C SER A 270 -12.99 17.63 -3.86
N HIS A 271 -12.05 17.34 -2.97
CA HIS A 271 -11.34 18.39 -2.23
C HIS A 271 -10.48 19.31 -3.11
N GLY A 272 -10.21 18.90 -4.37
CA GLY A 272 -9.45 19.72 -5.32
C GLY A 272 -7.97 19.82 -4.93
N ILE A 273 -7.45 18.78 -4.28
CA ILE A 273 -6.04 18.65 -3.89
C ILE A 273 -5.44 17.42 -4.58
N PRO A 274 -4.11 17.30 -4.66
CA PRO A 274 -3.48 16.12 -5.26
C PRO A 274 -3.98 14.81 -4.63
N ALA A 275 -4.02 13.75 -5.43
CA ALA A 275 -4.23 12.39 -4.92
C ALA A 275 -3.22 12.08 -3.80
N PRO A 276 -3.59 11.24 -2.82
CA PRO A 276 -2.66 10.90 -1.74
C PRO A 276 -1.38 10.27 -2.28
N ASP A 277 -0.27 10.44 -1.55
CA ASP A 277 0.87 9.57 -1.76
C ASP A 277 0.44 8.13 -1.53
N CYS A 278 0.98 7.19 -2.31
CA CYS A 278 0.72 5.78 -2.07
C CYS A 278 1.96 4.95 -2.36
N ARG A 279 2.34 4.15 -1.37
CA ARG A 279 3.59 3.39 -1.37
C ARG A 279 3.52 2.19 -0.44
N GLU A 280 4.56 1.38 -0.41
CA GLU A 280 4.65 0.29 0.54
C GLU A 280 4.79 0.75 1.99
N SER A 281 4.22 -0.02 2.91
CA SER A 281 4.48 0.13 4.34
C SER A 281 5.94 -0.15 4.68
N GLN A 282 6.46 0.60 5.66
CA GLN A 282 7.72 0.22 6.31
C GLN A 282 7.54 -1.10 7.06
N PHE A 283 8.56 -1.96 7.05
CA PHE A 283 8.56 -3.17 7.86
C PHE A 283 8.46 -2.82 9.34
N SER A 284 7.55 -3.48 10.05
CA SER A 284 7.45 -3.42 11.50
C SER A 284 7.30 -4.83 12.07
N ARG A 285 7.90 -5.06 13.23
CA ARG A 285 7.83 -6.36 13.91
C ARG A 285 6.67 -6.42 14.89
N ASP A 286 5.97 -7.56 14.92
CA ASP A 286 4.89 -7.81 15.87
C ASP A 286 5.33 -7.63 17.32
N ASN A 287 4.54 -6.91 18.13
CA ASN A 287 4.69 -6.74 19.58
C ASN A 287 6.04 -6.14 20.03
N HIS A 288 6.70 -5.34 19.19
CA HIS A 288 7.97 -4.67 19.53
C HIS A 288 7.85 -3.14 19.47
N LEU A 289 6.72 -2.59 19.93
CA LEU A 289 6.40 -1.15 19.86
C LEU A 289 6.66 -0.57 18.47
N GLY A 290 6.26 -1.28 17.41
CA GLY A 290 6.43 -0.81 16.04
C GLY A 290 7.87 -0.53 15.60
N ASN A 291 8.89 -1.02 16.31
CA ASN A 291 10.29 -0.81 15.91
C ASN A 291 10.48 -1.26 14.46
N GLY A 292 10.85 -0.30 13.62
CA GLY A 292 11.27 -0.54 12.26
C GLY A 292 12.64 -1.20 12.23
N ILE A 293 13.14 -1.42 11.01
CA ILE A 293 14.46 -2.01 10.84
C ILE A 293 15.51 -1.06 11.46
N GLY A 294 16.43 -1.62 12.27
CA GLY A 294 17.43 -0.81 12.99
C GLY A 294 16.89 -0.14 14.25
N GLY A 295 15.78 -0.63 14.82
CA GLY A 295 15.25 -0.15 16.11
C GLY A 295 14.84 1.33 16.09
N GLN A 296 14.60 1.88 14.90
CA GLN A 296 14.09 3.23 14.73
C GLN A 296 12.57 3.20 14.70
N PRO A 297 11.91 4.28 15.14
CA PRO A 297 10.48 4.48 14.91
C PRO A 297 10.15 4.50 13.42
N LEU A 298 8.91 4.15 13.10
CA LEU A 298 8.37 4.31 11.76
C LEU A 298 8.10 5.78 11.51
N VAL A 299 8.40 6.23 10.29
CA VAL A 299 8.35 7.64 9.93
C VAL A 299 7.88 7.87 8.50
N TYR A 300 7.00 8.87 8.33
CA TYR A 300 6.60 9.43 7.06
C TYR A 300 6.86 10.94 7.09
N ASN A 301 7.74 11.43 6.22
CA ASN A 301 8.01 12.86 6.11
C ASN A 301 6.94 13.52 5.23
N TRP A 302 6.05 14.30 5.85
CA TRP A 302 5.02 15.03 5.13
C TRP A 302 5.46 16.47 4.88
N THR A 303 5.58 16.86 3.61
CA THR A 303 5.68 18.28 3.24
C THR A 303 4.28 18.90 3.31
N ILE A 304 4.10 19.83 4.24
CA ILE A 304 2.82 20.48 4.45
C ILE A 304 2.45 21.30 3.20
N PRO A 305 1.27 21.10 2.59
CA PRO A 305 0.91 21.80 1.35
C PRO A 305 0.95 23.31 1.49
N ASN A 306 1.51 24.01 0.50
CA ASN A 306 1.57 25.48 0.48
C ASN A 306 0.19 26.16 0.51
N THR A 307 -0.85 25.44 0.09
CA THR A 307 -2.25 25.89 0.12
C THR A 307 -2.92 25.69 1.48
N LEU A 308 -2.29 24.97 2.42
CA LEU A 308 -2.84 24.71 3.73
C LEU A 308 -2.53 25.88 4.67
N ASN A 309 -3.56 26.60 5.08
CA ASN A 309 -3.46 27.69 6.03
C ASN A 309 -4.71 27.70 6.93
N HIS A 310 -4.56 27.29 8.18
CA HIS A 310 -5.66 27.21 9.14
C HIS A 310 -5.13 27.09 10.57
N GLU A 311 -5.75 27.76 11.55
CA GLU A 311 -5.29 27.70 12.95
C GLU A 311 -5.78 26.46 13.71
N GLN A 312 -6.74 25.72 13.12
CA GLN A 312 -7.34 24.52 13.70
C GLN A 312 -7.32 23.36 12.71
N CYS A 313 -6.29 22.52 12.81
CA CYS A 313 -6.14 21.28 12.06
C CYS A 313 -5.98 20.10 13.01
N VAL A 314 -6.42 18.92 12.59
CA VAL A 314 -6.20 17.66 13.29
C VAL A 314 -5.68 16.62 12.29
N MET A 315 -4.81 15.74 12.74
CA MET A 315 -4.31 14.60 11.98
C MET A 315 -4.86 13.31 12.56
N ARG A 316 -5.19 12.36 11.70
CA ARG A 316 -5.58 11.01 12.06
C ARG A 316 -4.69 10.01 11.34
N MET A 317 -4.35 8.95 12.04
CA MET A 317 -3.78 7.74 11.47
C MET A 317 -4.75 6.58 11.68
N ARG A 318 -5.08 5.87 10.60
CA ARG A 318 -5.81 4.61 10.65
C ARG A 318 -4.87 3.46 10.36
N TYR A 319 -5.03 2.39 11.12
CA TYR A 319 -4.29 1.15 10.96
C TYR A 319 -5.28 0.01 10.74
N ASN A 320 -5.40 -0.39 9.48
CA ASN A 320 -6.24 -1.50 9.07
C ASN A 320 -5.37 -2.76 9.00
N ILE A 321 -5.76 -3.77 9.77
CA ILE A 321 -5.16 -5.10 9.71
C ILE A 321 -6.17 -6.12 9.25
N SER A 322 -5.72 -7.13 8.52
CA SER A 322 -6.48 -8.35 8.31
C SER A 322 -5.57 -9.57 8.29
N THR A 323 -6.17 -10.75 8.47
CA THR A 323 -5.48 -12.01 8.17
C THR A 323 -5.46 -12.27 6.67
N GLY A 324 -4.55 -13.13 6.22
CA GLY A 324 -4.53 -13.64 4.84
C GLY A 324 -5.51 -14.80 4.60
N ASP A 325 -6.30 -15.16 5.61
CA ASP A 325 -7.20 -16.33 5.54
C ASP A 325 -8.44 -16.06 4.68
N TYR A 326 -8.74 -14.80 4.35
CA TYR A 326 -9.87 -14.42 3.49
C TYR A 326 -9.51 -13.24 2.59
N ASP A 327 -10.21 -13.12 1.47
CA ASP A 327 -10.08 -11.97 0.58
C ASP A 327 -10.88 -10.77 1.11
N GLY A 328 -10.22 -9.88 1.84
CA GLY A 328 -10.83 -8.68 2.41
C GLY A 328 -11.45 -7.71 1.40
N TRP A 329 -11.15 -7.85 0.10
CA TRP A 329 -11.59 -6.93 -0.95
C TRP A 329 -12.74 -7.47 -1.78
N ASN A 330 -12.76 -8.77 -2.06
CA ASN A 330 -13.84 -9.41 -2.82
C ASN A 330 -14.95 -9.99 -1.92
N THR A 331 -14.84 -9.83 -0.59
CA THR A 331 -15.85 -10.29 0.36
C THR A 331 -16.80 -9.16 0.75
N SER A 332 -18.12 -9.41 0.67
CA SER A 332 -19.19 -8.46 1.04
C SER A 332 -20.23 -9.09 1.96
N SER A 333 -21.08 -8.28 2.62
CA SER A 333 -22.09 -8.82 3.56
C SER A 333 -23.21 -9.65 2.94
N GLY A 334 -23.37 -9.57 1.61
CA GLY A 334 -24.34 -10.38 0.86
C GLY A 334 -23.73 -11.61 0.19
N ASN A 335 -22.41 -11.81 0.28
CA ASN A 335 -21.68 -12.78 -0.52
C ASN A 335 -20.80 -13.72 0.34
N ILE A 336 -21.36 -14.21 1.45
CA ILE A 336 -20.70 -15.26 2.27
C ILE A 336 -20.44 -16.52 1.43
N ALA A 337 -21.24 -16.78 0.39
CA ALA A 337 -21.02 -17.89 -0.54
C ALA A 337 -19.71 -17.76 -1.35
N SER A 338 -19.38 -16.58 -1.89
CA SER A 338 -18.08 -16.36 -2.55
C SER A 338 -16.93 -16.29 -1.56
N ALA A 339 -17.18 -15.79 -0.34
CA ALA A 339 -16.22 -15.82 0.76
C ALA A 339 -15.84 -17.26 1.10
N ASN A 340 -16.84 -18.13 1.23
CA ASN A 340 -16.69 -19.56 1.43
C ASN A 340 -15.95 -20.20 0.25
N GLU A 341 -16.32 -19.90 -1.00
CA GLU A 341 -15.64 -20.46 -2.17
C GLU A 341 -14.13 -20.14 -2.18
N ILE A 342 -13.76 -18.87 -1.93
CA ILE A 342 -12.35 -18.47 -1.83
C ILE A 342 -11.68 -19.07 -0.58
N PHE A 343 -12.38 -19.11 0.54
CA PHE A 343 -11.90 -19.65 1.81
C PHE A 343 -11.52 -21.13 1.69
N TYR A 344 -12.42 -21.97 1.18
CA TYR A 344 -12.17 -23.40 1.01
C TYR A 344 -11.09 -23.69 -0.03
N LYS A 345 -11.06 -22.94 -1.14
CA LYS A 345 -9.99 -23.04 -2.15
C LYS A 345 -8.62 -22.70 -1.56
N ASN A 346 -8.54 -21.66 -0.72
CA ASN A 346 -7.30 -21.31 -0.01
C ASN A 346 -6.86 -22.38 0.98
N LEU A 347 -7.82 -23.12 1.55
CA LEU A 347 -7.55 -24.27 2.43
C LEU A 347 -7.22 -25.56 1.66
N GLY A 348 -7.21 -25.52 0.32
CA GLY A 348 -6.83 -26.65 -0.54
C GLY A 348 -7.98 -27.60 -0.91
N PHE A 349 -9.24 -27.20 -0.74
CA PHE A 349 -10.39 -27.97 -1.17
C PHE A 349 -10.78 -27.66 -2.62
N SER A 350 -11.14 -28.70 -3.37
CA SER A 350 -11.60 -28.59 -4.77
C SER A 350 -13.05 -28.11 -4.88
N GLU A 351 -13.89 -28.47 -3.91
CA GLU A 351 -15.33 -28.17 -3.90
C GLU A 351 -15.79 -27.68 -2.53
N ALA A 352 -16.81 -26.81 -2.50
CA ALA A 352 -17.35 -26.24 -1.28
C ALA A 352 -18.00 -27.31 -0.36
N ASP A 353 -18.69 -28.28 -0.94
CA ASP A 353 -19.38 -29.34 -0.20
C ASP A 353 -18.38 -30.22 0.55
N ALA A 354 -17.27 -30.62 -0.10
CA ALA A 354 -16.22 -31.42 0.52
C ALA A 354 -15.59 -30.75 1.75
N ALA A 355 -15.54 -29.42 1.74
CA ALA A 355 -14.98 -28.64 2.82
C ALA A 355 -16.00 -28.38 3.93
N SER A 356 -17.27 -28.10 3.56
CA SER A 356 -18.38 -27.98 4.48
C SER A 356 -18.67 -29.30 5.22
N ASP A 357 -18.58 -30.44 4.56
CA ASP A 357 -18.75 -31.78 5.16
C ASP A 357 -17.72 -32.05 6.26
N ARG A 358 -16.55 -31.42 6.13
CA ARG A 358 -15.46 -31.45 7.12
C ARG A 358 -15.49 -30.26 8.08
N GLY A 359 -16.53 -29.44 8.05
CA GLY A 359 -16.75 -28.33 8.97
C GLY A 359 -15.86 -27.11 8.74
N TYR A 360 -15.15 -27.01 7.62
CA TYR A 360 -14.23 -25.90 7.32
C TYR A 360 -14.94 -24.60 6.90
N VAL A 361 -16.08 -24.26 7.50
CA VAL A 361 -16.94 -23.12 7.14
C VAL A 361 -16.40 -21.77 7.64
N PHE A 362 -16.71 -20.68 6.93
CA PHE A 362 -16.39 -19.33 7.38
C PHE A 362 -17.40 -18.83 8.43
N GLU A 363 -17.19 -19.21 9.69
CA GLU A 363 -17.99 -18.77 10.85
C GLU A 363 -17.14 -18.71 12.14
N ASP A 364 -17.71 -18.15 13.20
CA ASP A 364 -17.09 -18.15 14.53
C ASP A 364 -16.96 -19.58 15.11
N ASN A 365 -15.74 -19.94 15.53
CA ASN A 365 -15.36 -21.21 16.15
C ASN A 365 -15.90 -22.48 15.46
N PRO A 366 -15.56 -22.74 14.18
CA PRO A 366 -16.05 -23.90 13.47
C PRO A 366 -15.44 -25.19 14.04
N GLU A 367 -16.25 -26.26 14.09
CA GLU A 367 -15.81 -27.60 14.46
C GLU A 367 -15.37 -28.37 13.20
N VAL A 368 -14.06 -28.61 13.06
CA VAL A 368 -13.48 -29.23 11.86
C VAL A 368 -13.10 -30.69 12.05
N LYS A 369 -13.39 -31.51 11.03
CA LYS A 369 -12.96 -32.91 10.92
C LYS A 369 -11.61 -32.97 10.19
N VAL A 370 -10.53 -32.89 10.95
CA VAL A 370 -9.17 -32.92 10.39
C VAL A 370 -8.81 -34.30 9.83
N PHE A 371 -9.38 -35.37 10.40
CA PHE A 371 -9.12 -36.75 9.99
C PHE A 371 -10.42 -37.42 9.56
N ASN A 372 -10.43 -38.04 8.38
CA ASN A 372 -11.64 -38.68 7.84
C ASN A 372 -12.07 -39.93 8.64
N ASP A 373 -11.10 -40.62 9.25
CA ASP A 373 -11.33 -41.92 9.91
C ASP A 373 -11.40 -41.84 11.43
N LEU A 374 -11.15 -40.66 12.01
CA LEU A 374 -11.29 -40.43 13.45
C LEU A 374 -12.57 -39.62 13.66
N GLY A 375 -13.52 -40.16 14.42
CA GLY A 375 -14.73 -39.44 14.85
C GLY A 375 -14.45 -38.36 15.88
N LEU A 376 -13.46 -37.51 15.60
CA LEU A 376 -12.98 -36.42 16.45
C LEU A 376 -13.07 -35.11 15.67
N GLU A 377 -13.78 -34.15 16.26
CA GLU A 377 -13.90 -32.78 15.76
C GLU A 377 -13.00 -31.86 16.59
N LEU A 378 -12.35 -30.89 15.94
CA LEU A 378 -11.56 -29.86 16.58
C LEU A 378 -12.27 -28.52 16.42
N GLU A 379 -12.63 -27.88 17.53
CA GLU A 379 -13.10 -26.49 17.52
C GLU A 379 -11.90 -25.56 17.26
N LEU A 380 -11.96 -24.78 16.18
CA LEU A 380 -10.95 -23.77 15.89
C LEU A 380 -11.23 -22.50 16.70
N ALA A 381 -10.20 -21.83 17.21
CA ALA A 381 -10.35 -20.53 17.88
C ALA A 381 -10.42 -19.38 16.86
N VAL A 382 -11.41 -19.43 15.97
CA VAL A 382 -11.64 -18.45 14.90
C VAL A 382 -12.69 -17.44 15.34
N ASN A 383 -12.39 -16.16 15.11
CA ASN A 383 -13.34 -15.09 15.30
C ASN A 383 -13.40 -14.25 14.01
N THR A 384 -14.37 -14.53 13.15
CA THR A 384 -14.57 -13.87 11.84
C THR A 384 -14.88 -12.38 12.02
N ALA A 385 -15.43 -12.01 13.17
CA ALA A 385 -15.58 -10.63 13.62
C ALA A 385 -14.25 -9.90 13.85
N GLN A 386 -13.14 -10.60 14.14
CA GLN A 386 -11.80 -10.05 14.35
C GLN A 386 -10.87 -10.17 13.12
N PHE A 387 -11.27 -10.86 12.06
CA PHE A 387 -10.44 -11.12 10.87
C PHE A 387 -9.93 -9.87 10.16
N GLY A 388 -10.59 -8.73 10.38
CA GLY A 388 -10.02 -7.44 10.08
C GLY A 388 -10.31 -6.46 11.20
N ARG A 389 -9.42 -5.49 11.42
CA ARG A 389 -9.64 -4.43 12.39
C ARG A 389 -9.07 -3.11 11.91
N THR A 390 -9.79 -2.04 12.18
CA THR A 390 -9.30 -0.67 12.09
C THR A 390 -9.02 -0.15 13.49
N PHE A 391 -7.79 0.26 13.72
CA PHE A 391 -7.37 1.05 14.88
C PHE A 391 -7.08 2.46 14.43
N GLN A 392 -7.16 3.43 15.34
CA GLN A 392 -6.77 4.78 15.01
C GLN A 392 -6.23 5.55 16.21
N ASP A 393 -5.37 6.51 15.91
CA ASP A 393 -5.05 7.59 16.84
C ASP A 393 -5.18 8.93 16.11
N ARG A 394 -5.48 9.98 16.87
CA ARG A 394 -5.66 11.33 16.35
C ARG A 394 -4.80 12.30 17.14
N SER A 395 -4.11 13.20 16.44
CA SER A 395 -3.32 14.23 17.08
C SER A 395 -4.18 15.17 17.92
N PHE A 396 -3.56 15.93 18.82
CA PHE A 396 -4.14 17.19 19.27
C PHE A 396 -4.27 18.18 18.11
N ILE A 397 -5.04 19.25 18.29
CA ILE A 397 -5.14 20.29 17.26
C ILE A 397 -3.78 20.97 17.06
N PHE A 398 -3.45 21.29 15.81
CA PHE A 398 -2.29 22.10 15.46
C PHE A 398 -2.68 23.19 14.47
N ALA A 399 -1.88 24.25 14.43
CA ALA A 399 -2.04 25.33 13.46
C ALA A 399 -1.09 25.14 12.28
N VAL A 400 -1.50 25.58 11.09
CA VAL A 400 -0.64 25.71 9.91
C VAL A 400 -0.72 27.14 9.41
N ARG A 401 0.42 27.84 9.38
CA ARG A 401 0.53 29.22 8.90
C ARG A 401 1.20 29.29 7.52
N PRO A 402 1.01 30.38 6.77
CA PRO A 402 1.68 30.57 5.49
C PRO A 402 3.20 30.54 5.65
N GLN A 403 3.89 30.03 4.63
CA GLN A 403 5.35 30.05 4.58
C GLN A 403 5.86 31.51 4.65
N PRO A 404 6.79 31.85 5.56
CA PRO A 404 7.39 33.18 5.60
C PRO A 404 8.19 33.46 4.31
N SER A 405 8.09 34.68 3.77
CA SER A 405 8.65 35.01 2.45
C SER A 405 10.18 34.89 2.41
N GLU A 406 10.86 35.12 3.53
CA GLU A 406 12.29 34.96 3.70
C GLU A 406 12.77 33.50 3.57
N THR A 407 11.88 32.53 3.74
CA THR A 407 12.19 31.09 3.63
C THR A 407 11.96 30.53 2.22
N SER A 408 11.55 31.37 1.27
CA SER A 408 11.23 30.94 -0.09
C SER A 408 12.41 30.23 -0.77
N GLY A 409 12.16 29.05 -1.34
CA GLY A 409 13.18 28.22 -1.98
C GLY A 409 14.18 27.54 -1.02
N LYS A 410 13.95 27.60 0.30
CA LYS A 410 14.76 26.92 1.33
C LYS A 410 13.94 25.89 2.08
N ALA A 411 14.60 24.85 2.56
CA ALA A 411 13.93 23.83 3.38
C ALA A 411 13.66 24.38 4.78
N ILE A 412 12.49 24.05 5.34
CA ILE A 412 12.13 24.33 6.73
C ILE A 412 11.99 22.99 7.47
N HIS A 413 12.90 22.73 8.39
CA HIS A 413 12.99 21.50 9.17
C HIS A 413 12.28 21.69 10.52
N ASN A 414 11.28 20.85 10.83
CA ASN A 414 10.64 20.87 12.15
C ASN A 414 11.44 19.98 13.13
N LEU A 415 11.83 20.56 14.27
CA LEU A 415 12.45 19.85 15.38
C LEU A 415 11.51 19.90 16.60
N ASN A 416 10.92 18.75 16.92
CA ASN A 416 9.92 18.56 17.96
C ASN A 416 10.41 17.63 19.07
N VAL A 417 9.51 17.32 20.01
CA VAL A 417 9.71 16.32 21.07
C VAL A 417 8.53 15.35 21.11
N ARG A 418 8.80 14.05 21.05
CA ARG A 418 7.82 12.97 21.32
C ARG A 418 7.96 12.47 22.75
N GLY A 419 7.00 11.67 23.21
CA GLY A 419 7.10 10.96 24.49
C GLY A 419 6.46 11.69 25.66
N LYS A 420 6.52 11.07 26.84
CA LYS A 420 6.02 11.60 28.12
C LYS A 420 7.00 11.28 29.25
N ARG A 421 6.87 11.93 30.40
CA ARG A 421 7.75 11.67 31.57
C ARG A 421 7.49 10.31 32.18
N GLY A 422 8.59 9.66 32.54
CA GLY A 422 8.66 8.39 33.25
C GLY A 422 9.76 7.53 32.67
N ASN A 423 10.01 6.38 33.29
CA ASN A 423 10.79 5.30 32.70
C ASN A 423 9.96 4.50 31.68
N ILE A 424 10.60 3.62 30.91
CA ILE A 424 9.94 2.81 29.87
C ILE A 424 8.69 2.06 30.36
N VAL A 425 8.68 1.55 31.60
CA VAL A 425 7.55 0.80 32.16
C VAL A 425 6.40 1.72 32.55
N GLU A 426 6.70 2.91 33.05
CA GLU A 426 5.73 3.92 33.46
C GLU A 426 5.02 4.53 32.26
N VAL A 427 5.77 4.83 31.20
CA VAL A 427 5.24 5.50 30.02
C VAL A 427 4.55 4.56 29.04
N PHE A 428 4.84 3.26 29.12
CA PHE A 428 4.21 2.25 28.29
C PHE A 428 2.68 2.36 28.31
N PRO A 429 1.97 2.18 27.18
CA PRO A 429 2.48 1.81 25.85
C PRO A 429 2.92 3.00 24.99
N SER A 430 3.06 4.20 25.56
CA SER A 430 3.78 5.32 24.92
C SER A 430 5.29 5.16 25.06
N VAL A 431 6.06 6.10 24.50
CA VAL A 431 7.53 6.13 24.60
C VAL A 431 8.03 7.21 25.58
N GLU A 432 9.26 7.04 26.05
CA GLU A 432 10.00 8.05 26.82
C GLU A 432 10.28 9.28 25.96
N TYR A 433 10.65 10.40 26.59
CA TYR A 433 10.96 11.62 25.88
C TYR A 433 12.14 11.46 24.92
N ASP A 434 11.97 11.94 23.70
CA ASP A 434 13.03 11.99 22.69
C ASP A 434 12.81 13.15 21.71
N PHE A 435 13.90 13.61 21.07
CA PHE A 435 13.81 14.60 19.99
C PHE A 435 13.32 13.96 18.68
N VAL A 436 12.54 14.70 17.90
CA VAL A 436 12.04 14.24 16.60
C VAL A 436 12.29 15.31 15.53
N PRO A 437 13.14 15.04 14.53
CA PRO A 437 14.00 13.85 14.43
C PRO A 437 15.15 13.91 15.46
N ASN A 438 15.63 12.74 15.89
CA ASN A 438 16.82 12.62 16.74
C ASN A 438 18.13 12.85 15.95
N ASN A 439 18.08 12.69 14.63
CA ASN A 439 19.18 12.95 13.71
C ASN A 439 18.67 13.77 12.51
N LEU A 440 19.05 15.04 12.46
CA LEU A 440 18.67 15.97 11.40
C LEU A 440 19.89 16.28 10.51
N GLU A 441 19.71 16.19 9.21
CA GLU A 441 20.68 16.71 8.23
C GLU A 441 20.08 17.93 7.54
N ALA A 442 20.81 19.04 7.52
CA ALA A 442 20.38 20.30 6.96
C ALA A 442 21.50 20.96 6.12
N ALA A 443 21.10 21.81 5.18
CA ALA A 443 22.03 22.63 4.42
C ALA A 443 22.27 23.98 5.10
N ASN A 444 23.43 24.57 4.87
CA ASN A 444 23.65 25.97 5.22
C ASN A 444 22.65 26.88 4.47
N GLY A 445 21.97 27.75 5.20
CA GLY A 445 20.91 28.62 4.68
C GLY A 445 19.51 28.01 4.72
N ASP A 446 19.36 26.73 5.08
CA ASP A 446 18.06 26.15 5.45
C ASP A 446 17.54 26.79 6.74
N TYR A 447 16.28 26.51 7.08
CA TYR A 447 15.63 26.99 8.28
C TYR A 447 15.27 25.83 9.20
N VAL A 448 15.34 26.06 10.51
CA VAL A 448 14.85 25.14 11.53
C VAL A 448 13.74 25.82 12.34
N HIS A 449 12.68 25.06 12.63
CA HIS A 449 11.62 25.46 13.53
C HIS A 449 11.64 24.55 14.76
N ILE A 450 12.09 25.11 15.89
CA ILE A 450 12.27 24.38 17.15
C ILE A 450 11.10 24.68 18.08
N GLN A 451 10.34 23.65 18.44
CA GLN A 451 9.17 23.79 19.32
C GLN A 451 8.83 22.46 20.01
N TRP A 452 8.06 22.51 21.09
CA TRP A 452 7.47 21.32 21.70
C TRP A 452 6.38 21.69 22.70
N THR A 453 5.60 20.68 23.09
CA THR A 453 4.75 20.74 24.28
C THR A 453 5.28 19.78 25.36
N GLY A 454 5.15 20.17 26.62
CA GLY A 454 5.35 19.36 27.81
C GLY A 454 4.00 18.89 28.33
N SER A 455 3.81 18.83 29.64
CA SER A 455 2.50 18.69 30.31
C SER A 455 2.64 19.10 31.78
N ASN A 456 1.53 19.41 32.45
CA ASN A 456 1.47 19.66 33.90
C ASN A 456 0.68 18.58 34.65
N THR A 457 0.20 17.58 33.94
CA THR A 457 -0.80 16.62 34.42
C THR A 457 -0.30 15.18 34.30
N ASN A 458 1.01 14.96 34.29
CA ASN A 458 1.54 13.59 34.28
C ASN A 458 1.19 12.83 35.55
N ASN A 459 1.29 11.51 35.42
CA ASN A 459 1.17 10.56 36.49
C ASN A 459 2.08 10.92 37.66
N ALA A 460 1.52 10.90 38.87
CA ALA A 460 2.29 11.08 40.08
C ALA A 460 3.24 9.88 40.26
N GLY A 461 4.47 10.17 40.71
CA GLY A 461 5.48 9.15 40.99
C GLY A 461 6.27 8.67 39.76
N ASN A 462 5.96 9.16 38.55
CA ASN A 462 6.78 8.87 37.38
C ASN A 462 8.18 9.48 37.53
N ASP A 463 9.19 8.68 37.16
CA ASP A 463 10.59 9.08 37.22
C ASP A 463 10.83 10.34 36.40
N GLY A 464 11.68 11.25 36.90
CA GLY A 464 12.15 12.43 36.16
C GLY A 464 12.64 13.52 37.10
N ASN A 465 13.33 14.52 36.56
CA ASN A 465 13.84 15.67 37.31
C ASN A 465 12.84 16.84 37.31
N GLY A 466 12.94 17.76 38.29
CA GLY A 466 12.07 18.92 38.48
C GLY A 466 10.69 18.60 39.06
N GLN A 467 9.81 19.60 39.12
CA GLN A 467 8.50 19.57 39.76
C GLN A 467 7.72 18.31 39.37
N GLN A 468 7.15 17.65 40.38
CA GLN A 468 6.36 16.45 40.18
C GLN A 468 5.23 16.73 39.18
N ARG A 469 4.96 15.76 38.29
CA ARG A 469 3.89 15.81 37.26
C ARG A 469 4.10 16.82 36.13
N SER A 470 5.04 17.75 36.28
CA SER A 470 5.40 18.70 35.22
C SER A 470 6.48 18.12 34.32
N ASP A 471 6.33 18.35 33.03
CA ASP A 471 7.27 17.92 32.01
C ASP A 471 7.75 19.12 31.23
N ARG A 472 9.06 19.28 31.16
CA ARG A 472 9.73 20.33 30.41
C ARG A 472 10.86 19.72 29.61
N ASN A 473 11.10 20.30 28.46
CA ASN A 473 12.20 19.95 27.58
C ASN A 473 13.00 21.20 27.31
N ASN A 474 14.29 21.06 27.11
CA ASN A 474 15.20 22.14 26.73
C ASN A 474 16.29 21.57 25.82
N ILE A 475 17.13 22.46 25.28
CA ILE A 475 18.26 22.09 24.45
C ILE A 475 19.52 22.79 24.99
N VAL A 476 20.52 21.98 25.35
CA VAL A 476 21.89 22.43 25.64
C VAL A 476 22.88 21.59 24.85
N LEU A 477 24.02 22.18 24.47
CA LEU A 477 25.02 21.46 23.67
C LEU A 477 25.88 20.55 24.56
N LEU A 478 26.19 19.36 24.04
CA LEU A 478 27.06 18.39 24.69
C LEU A 478 28.53 18.80 24.57
N ASN A 479 29.32 18.51 25.61
CA ASN A 479 30.77 18.67 25.54
C ASN A 479 31.41 17.64 24.58
N SER A 480 32.69 17.85 24.24
CA SER A 480 33.42 17.04 23.27
C SER A 480 33.29 15.53 23.52
N GLN A 481 33.18 14.79 22.42
CA GLN A 481 33.15 13.34 22.42
C GLN A 481 34.45 12.75 23.02
N VAL A 482 34.31 11.91 24.04
CA VAL A 482 35.38 11.03 24.54
C VAL A 482 35.67 9.87 23.57
N TYR A 483 34.63 9.25 23.02
CA TYR A 483 34.72 8.20 22.01
C TYR A 483 34.13 8.69 20.68
N PRO A 484 34.71 8.31 19.53
CA PRO A 484 34.09 8.55 18.23
C PRO A 484 32.68 7.95 18.20
N GLU A 485 31.81 8.51 17.37
CA GLU A 485 30.50 7.92 17.14
C GLU A 485 30.58 6.49 16.62
N GLY A 486 29.56 5.69 16.99
CA GLY A 486 29.44 4.34 16.50
C GLY A 486 29.20 4.29 14.99
N ASN A 487 29.44 3.13 14.37
CA ASN A 487 29.24 2.95 12.93
C ASN A 487 27.80 2.58 12.54
N GLY A 488 26.86 2.65 13.47
CA GLY A 488 25.43 2.33 13.24
C GLY A 488 25.11 0.85 13.07
N VAL A 489 26.11 -0.05 13.13
CA VAL A 489 25.88 -1.50 13.09
C VAL A 489 25.43 -1.94 14.48
N GLN A 490 24.17 -2.35 14.58
CA GLN A 490 23.54 -2.63 15.88
C GLN A 490 23.83 -4.03 16.42
N PHE A 491 24.06 -5.01 15.55
CA PHE A 491 24.26 -6.42 15.93
C PHE A 491 25.32 -7.09 15.04
N GLY A 492 26.07 -8.04 15.60
CA GLY A 492 27.02 -8.87 14.86
C GLY A 492 28.48 -8.34 14.82
N PRO A 493 29.39 -9.12 14.20
CA PRO A 493 30.80 -8.74 14.10
C PRO A 493 30.97 -7.45 13.30
N GLY A 494 31.76 -6.51 13.84
CA GLY A 494 32.01 -5.20 13.21
C GLY A 494 31.21 -4.04 13.80
N ALA A 495 30.33 -4.27 14.79
CA ALA A 495 29.68 -3.21 15.55
C ALA A 495 30.72 -2.34 16.28
N LYS A 496 30.69 -1.03 16.02
CA LYS A 496 31.43 -0.02 16.78
C LYS A 496 30.45 0.80 17.57
N TYR A 497 30.59 0.79 18.89
CA TYR A 497 29.81 1.60 19.80
C TYR A 497 30.52 2.93 20.06
N GLY A 498 29.75 3.98 20.22
CA GLY A 498 30.23 5.34 20.45
C GLY A 498 29.17 6.15 21.20
N HIS A 499 29.37 7.46 21.30
CA HIS A 499 28.41 8.35 21.96
C HIS A 499 28.32 9.71 21.25
N TYR A 500 27.24 10.45 21.50
CA TYR A 500 27.11 11.83 20.99
C TYR A 500 27.89 12.85 21.82
N GLY A 501 28.26 12.50 23.06
CA GLY A 501 28.97 13.36 23.99
C GLY A 501 28.72 12.91 25.43
N THR A 502 29.45 13.48 26.38
CA THR A 502 29.25 13.20 27.81
C THR A 502 27.97 13.85 28.31
N ASN A 503 27.37 13.37 29.41
CA ASN A 503 26.17 13.98 30.02
C ASN A 503 26.42 15.37 30.67
N TYR A 504 27.55 15.99 30.38
CA TYR A 504 27.91 17.33 30.86
C TYR A 504 27.82 18.31 29.69
N PRO A 505 26.97 19.34 29.79
CA PRO A 505 26.84 20.32 28.72
C PRO A 505 28.06 21.24 28.64
N MET A 506 28.28 21.83 27.47
CA MET A 506 29.23 22.92 27.29
C MET A 506 28.79 24.15 28.08
N HIS A 507 29.76 24.93 28.56
CA HIS A 507 29.46 26.28 29.02
C HIS A 507 28.87 27.10 27.87
N LEU A 508 27.82 27.88 28.13
CA LEU A 508 27.08 28.60 27.10
C LEU A 508 28.00 29.50 26.26
N ASP A 509 28.90 30.25 26.90
CA ASP A 509 29.85 31.15 26.20
C ASP A 509 30.87 30.41 25.32
N ASN A 510 31.10 29.13 25.57
CA ASN A 510 31.99 28.28 24.76
C ASN A 510 31.22 27.50 23.68
N SER A 511 29.89 27.55 23.70
CA SER A 511 29.03 26.84 22.75
C SER A 511 28.64 27.72 21.58
N THR A 512 28.52 27.12 20.41
CA THR A 512 27.89 27.72 19.22
C THR A 512 26.92 26.70 18.66
N PHE A 513 25.73 27.14 18.23
CA PHE A 513 24.68 26.22 17.79
C PHE A 513 23.95 26.81 16.59
N LEU A 514 24.12 26.20 15.40
CA LEU A 514 23.44 26.58 14.14
C LEU A 514 23.60 28.05 13.70
N GLY A 515 24.47 28.83 14.35
CA GLY A 515 24.58 30.28 14.19
C GLY A 515 23.51 31.09 14.94
N LEU A 516 22.81 30.47 15.89
CA LEU A 516 21.85 31.14 16.77
C LEU A 516 22.52 32.17 17.68
N SER A 517 21.77 33.22 18.01
CA SER A 517 22.24 34.26 18.94
C SER A 517 22.47 33.70 20.35
N ARG A 518 23.09 34.48 21.22
CA ARG A 518 23.23 34.10 22.63
C ARG A 518 21.86 33.99 23.30
N GLU A 519 20.96 34.92 23.00
CA GLU A 519 19.59 34.97 23.53
C GLU A 519 18.74 33.78 23.08
N ASP A 520 18.87 33.35 21.81
CA ASP A 520 18.19 32.15 21.32
C ASP A 520 18.68 30.89 22.05
N ARG A 521 19.98 30.79 22.32
CA ARG A 521 20.55 29.66 23.07
C ARG A 521 20.19 29.68 24.55
N GLU A 522 20.10 30.87 25.17
CA GLU A 522 19.54 31.02 26.52
C GLU A 522 18.06 30.61 26.56
N SER A 523 17.29 31.00 25.54
CA SER A 523 15.89 30.62 25.39
C SER A 523 15.72 29.12 25.24
N LEU A 524 16.59 28.46 24.48
CA LEU A 524 16.61 27.00 24.34
C LEU A 524 17.02 26.28 25.64
N ALA A 525 17.93 26.86 26.43
CA ALA A 525 18.41 26.26 27.67
C ALA A 525 17.39 26.40 28.82
N PHE A 526 16.71 27.54 28.92
CA PHE A 526 15.85 27.91 30.06
C PHE A 526 14.36 28.08 29.71
N ASN A 527 13.97 27.92 28.45
CA ASN A 527 12.60 28.08 27.93
C ASN A 527 11.94 29.45 28.16
N VAL A 528 12.72 30.51 28.39
CA VAL A 528 12.29 31.89 28.73
C VAL A 528 11.24 31.95 29.87
N PRO A 529 11.59 32.41 31.08
CA PRO A 529 10.74 32.30 32.27
C PRO A 529 9.52 33.24 32.26
N GLY A 530 8.43 32.80 32.90
CA GLY A 530 7.19 33.58 33.02
C GLY A 530 6.49 33.54 34.39
N ALA A 531 7.00 32.85 35.40
CA ALA A 531 6.41 32.84 36.74
C ALA A 531 7.25 33.69 37.72
N PHE A 532 6.58 34.56 38.49
CA PHE A 532 7.23 35.34 39.54
C PHE A 532 7.48 34.45 40.76
N GLY A 533 8.75 34.16 41.05
CA GLY A 533 9.19 33.60 42.35
C GLY A 533 9.40 32.09 42.43
N GLY A 534 9.58 31.36 41.33
CA GLY A 534 9.95 29.94 41.40
C GLY A 534 11.34 29.61 40.82
N GLU A 535 11.58 28.31 40.61
CA GLU A 535 12.92 27.72 40.53
C GLU A 535 13.27 27.30 39.10
N LEU A 536 14.13 28.10 38.46
CA LEU A 536 14.50 27.91 37.05
C LEU A 536 15.62 26.88 36.85
N SER A 537 16.42 26.55 37.86
CA SER A 537 17.53 25.57 37.70
C SER A 537 17.02 24.19 37.30
N GLN A 538 15.78 23.87 37.66
CA GLN A 538 15.08 22.68 37.23
C GLN A 538 14.03 22.96 36.15
N LEU A 539 13.86 24.18 35.62
CA LEU A 539 12.78 24.58 34.68
C LEU A 539 11.36 24.48 35.24
N ASP A 540 11.18 24.53 36.56
CA ASP A 540 9.85 24.37 37.16
C ASP A 540 8.93 25.55 36.84
N ASP A 541 9.52 26.71 36.56
CA ASP A 541 8.85 27.95 36.20
C ASP A 541 8.61 28.15 34.70
N SER A 542 9.01 27.19 33.87
CA SER A 542 8.81 27.25 32.43
C SER A 542 7.38 26.87 32.06
N SER A 543 6.89 27.39 30.92
CA SER A 543 5.67 26.89 30.28
C SER A 543 5.89 25.46 29.74
N PRO A 544 4.86 24.59 29.71
CA PRO A 544 4.96 23.32 28.99
C PRO A 544 5.15 23.54 27.48
N TYR A 545 4.59 24.60 26.89
CA TYR A 545 4.78 24.91 25.47
C TYR A 545 5.97 25.85 25.26
N PHE A 546 6.82 25.50 24.28
CA PHE A 546 7.95 26.32 23.83
C PHE A 546 7.95 26.41 22.31
N ASN A 547 8.27 27.58 21.78
CA ASN A 547 8.48 27.82 20.35
C ASN A 547 9.51 28.94 20.17
N LEU A 548 10.65 28.63 19.54
CA LEU A 548 11.71 29.60 19.25
C LEU A 548 11.38 30.53 18.05
N GLY A 549 10.40 30.12 17.25
CA GLY A 549 10.16 30.61 15.90
C GLY A 549 11.12 29.97 14.90
N ILE A 550 10.96 30.35 13.63
CA ILE A 550 11.86 29.92 12.57
C ILE A 550 13.22 30.64 12.71
N ARG A 551 14.32 29.91 12.54
CA ARG A 551 15.68 30.45 12.50
C ARG A 551 16.45 29.91 11.30
N GLN A 552 17.21 30.78 10.65
CA GLN A 552 18.11 30.37 9.57
C GLN A 552 19.34 29.69 10.15
N ILE A 553 19.72 28.56 9.56
CA ILE A 553 20.95 27.83 9.87
C ILE A 553 22.08 28.51 9.11
N SER A 554 23.07 29.06 9.82
CA SER A 554 24.19 29.79 9.21
C SER A 554 25.57 29.23 9.56
N GLN A 555 25.61 28.17 10.39
CA GLN A 555 26.85 27.59 10.89
C GLN A 555 27.01 26.13 10.45
N LEU A 556 28.10 25.86 9.74
CA LEU A 556 28.51 24.50 9.38
C LEU A 556 29.01 23.72 10.59
N GLY A 557 28.78 22.41 10.60
CA GLY A 557 29.30 21.52 11.64
C GLY A 557 28.34 20.41 12.03
N THR A 558 28.75 19.61 13.00
CA THR A 558 27.90 18.63 13.66
C THR A 558 27.66 19.11 15.09
N PHE A 559 26.39 19.27 15.46
CA PHE A 559 25.97 19.77 16.76
C PHE A 559 25.26 18.67 17.50
N HIS A 560 25.83 18.25 18.63
CA HIS A 560 25.21 17.30 19.55
C HIS A 560 24.61 18.04 20.72
N TYR A 561 23.39 17.67 21.10
CA TYR A 561 22.65 18.34 22.14
C TYR A 561 21.86 17.35 22.97
N MET A 562 21.44 17.79 24.15
CA MET A 562 20.61 17.02 25.07
C MET A 562 19.55 17.89 25.73
N CYS A 563 18.54 17.22 26.26
CA CYS A 563 17.65 17.78 27.26
C CYS A 563 18.21 17.52 28.66
N THR A 564 18.33 18.54 29.50
CA THR A 564 18.82 18.37 30.89
C THR A 564 17.80 17.72 31.82
N ARG A 565 16.50 17.74 31.46
CA ARG A 565 15.44 17.13 32.27
C ARG A 565 15.33 15.62 32.11
N ASN A 566 15.70 15.09 30.94
CA ASN A 566 15.43 13.70 30.54
C ASN A 566 16.71 12.95 30.11
N ASN A 567 17.78 13.07 30.91
CA ASN A 567 19.05 12.39 30.68
C ASN A 567 19.58 11.77 31.99
N ASP A 568 18.95 10.67 32.42
CA ASP A 568 19.25 9.95 33.66
C ASP A 568 19.69 8.52 33.32
N PHE A 569 20.84 8.12 33.85
CA PHE A 569 21.70 7.02 33.38
C PHE A 569 21.07 5.61 33.49
N SER A 570 19.90 5.47 34.10
CA SER A 570 19.22 4.17 34.24
C SER A 570 18.64 3.64 32.92
N ASN A 571 18.21 4.51 32.00
CA ASN A 571 17.63 4.16 30.68
C ASN A 571 17.24 5.36 29.79
N ARG A 572 17.48 6.62 30.20
CA ARG A 572 16.96 7.82 29.52
C ARG A 572 18.07 8.64 28.89
N ASP A 573 18.00 8.82 27.57
CA ASP A 573 19.01 9.56 26.81
C ASP A 573 18.38 10.45 25.73
N GLN A 574 17.61 11.48 26.14
CA GLN A 574 17.06 12.47 25.20
C GLN A 574 18.20 13.34 24.65
N LYS A 575 18.84 12.82 23.60
CA LYS A 575 19.93 13.45 22.85
C LYS A 575 19.61 13.48 21.37
N GLY A 576 20.09 14.53 20.72
CA GLY A 576 19.96 14.67 19.28
C GLY A 576 21.25 15.13 18.62
N ARG A 577 21.25 15.03 17.30
CA ARG A 577 22.33 15.52 16.44
C ARG A 577 21.77 16.27 15.25
N ILE A 578 22.33 17.44 14.98
CA ILE A 578 22.11 18.19 13.73
C ILE A 578 23.43 18.26 12.97
N MET A 579 23.44 17.79 11.72
CA MET A 579 24.58 17.89 10.82
C MET A 579 24.28 18.92 9.74
N VAL A 580 25.10 19.98 9.69
CA VAL A 580 24.97 21.06 8.72
C VAL A 580 26.10 20.98 7.70
N SER A 581 25.75 20.74 6.44
CA SER A 581 26.69 20.76 5.31
C SER A 581 26.55 22.02 4.45
N SER A 582 27.59 22.35 3.70
CA SER A 582 27.56 23.48 2.75
C SER A 582 26.61 23.23 1.56
N THR A 583 26.21 21.98 1.35
CA THR A 583 25.37 21.52 0.25
C THR A 583 24.11 20.82 0.77
N PRO A 584 23.00 20.87 0.01
CA PRO A 584 21.77 20.18 0.37
C PRO A 584 21.91 18.66 0.28
N THR A 585 21.16 17.98 1.15
CA THR A 585 20.98 16.54 1.14
C THR A 585 19.49 16.26 1.05
N VAL A 586 19.08 15.41 0.12
CA VAL A 586 17.68 15.02 -0.09
C VAL A 586 17.53 13.53 0.16
N TYR A 587 16.43 13.17 0.81
CA TYR A 587 16.04 11.80 1.10
C TYR A 587 14.70 11.51 0.45
N GLU A 588 14.58 10.36 -0.21
CA GLU A 588 13.28 9.86 -0.65
C GLU A 588 13.17 8.36 -0.40
N SER A 589 12.00 7.94 0.09
CA SER A 589 11.68 6.53 0.24
C SER A 589 10.95 6.07 -1.00
N ILE A 590 11.63 5.28 -1.83
CA ILE A 590 11.10 4.78 -3.10
C ILE A 590 10.94 3.27 -3.04
N GLY A 591 9.76 2.77 -3.42
CA GLY A 591 9.43 1.35 -3.50
C GLY A 591 9.03 0.93 -4.91
N TRP A 592 8.14 -0.06 -4.99
CA TRP A 592 7.58 -0.64 -6.19
C TRP A 592 6.89 0.39 -7.06
N MET A 593 6.26 1.41 -6.49
CA MET A 593 5.63 2.48 -7.28
C MET A 593 6.60 3.27 -8.15
N GLY A 594 7.91 3.15 -7.90
CA GLY A 594 8.92 4.03 -8.47
C GLY A 594 8.82 5.43 -7.86
N GLY A 595 9.60 6.36 -8.39
CA GLY A 595 9.62 7.72 -7.89
C GLY A 595 10.77 8.53 -8.46
N GLN A 596 10.91 9.77 -8.00
CA GLN A 596 12.02 10.62 -8.40
C GLN A 596 12.56 11.38 -7.18
N LEU A 597 13.85 11.28 -6.97
CA LEU A 597 14.60 12.04 -5.99
C LEU A 597 15.27 13.21 -6.71
N LYS A 598 14.96 14.45 -6.34
CA LYS A 598 15.52 15.67 -6.99
C LYS A 598 16.21 16.57 -5.97
N VAL A 599 17.33 17.16 -6.35
CA VAL A 599 17.91 18.29 -5.60
C VAL A 599 17.12 19.56 -5.94
N ALA A 600 17.05 20.51 -5.01
CA ALA A 600 16.51 21.84 -5.24
C ALA A 600 17.08 22.46 -6.55
N ASP A 601 16.27 23.27 -7.23
CA ASP A 601 16.55 23.88 -8.55
C ASP A 601 16.70 22.91 -9.74
N SER A 602 16.34 21.63 -9.58
CA SER A 602 16.39 20.61 -10.66
C SER A 602 17.76 20.45 -11.33
N LYS A 603 18.84 20.85 -10.66
CA LYS A 603 20.22 20.66 -11.14
C LYS A 603 20.58 19.18 -11.35
N ALA A 604 19.80 18.32 -10.73
CA ALA A 604 20.10 16.93 -10.50
C ALA A 604 18.88 16.14 -10.05
N TRP A 605 18.72 14.95 -10.61
CA TRP A 605 17.69 14.04 -10.19
C TRP A 605 18.04 12.58 -10.48
N VAL A 606 17.45 11.69 -9.69
CA VAL A 606 17.48 10.23 -9.84
C VAL A 606 16.04 9.80 -10.00
N ARG A 607 15.69 9.20 -11.12
CA ARG A 607 14.37 8.57 -11.32
C ARG A 607 14.50 7.07 -11.19
N VAL A 608 13.54 6.49 -10.48
CA VAL A 608 13.39 5.06 -10.31
C VAL A 608 12.07 4.69 -10.95
N GLU A 609 12.11 3.84 -11.98
CA GLU A 609 10.90 3.37 -12.63
C GLU A 609 10.09 2.43 -11.72
N ARG A 610 8.79 2.35 -11.97
CA ARG A 610 7.90 1.40 -11.30
C ARG A 610 8.40 -0.03 -11.48
N GLY A 611 8.23 -0.84 -10.44
CA GLY A 611 8.69 -2.21 -10.36
C GLY A 611 10.21 -2.37 -10.20
N THR A 612 10.98 -1.28 -10.07
CA THR A 612 12.44 -1.40 -9.89
C THR A 612 12.80 -1.97 -8.53
N PHE A 613 12.14 -1.52 -7.47
CA PHE A 613 12.29 -2.10 -6.15
C PHE A 613 11.10 -2.99 -5.82
N SER A 614 11.35 -4.14 -5.19
CA SER A 614 10.30 -5.02 -4.68
C SER A 614 9.87 -4.67 -3.24
N LYS A 615 10.54 -3.68 -2.63
CA LYS A 615 10.34 -3.20 -1.26
C LYS A 615 10.68 -1.72 -1.17
N LEU A 616 10.20 -1.04 -0.14
CA LEU A 616 10.55 0.35 0.14
C LEU A 616 12.04 0.47 0.50
N ASN A 617 12.75 1.38 -0.19
CA ASN A 617 14.15 1.71 0.07
C ASN A 617 14.31 3.21 0.25
N THR A 618 15.16 3.64 1.19
CA THR A 618 15.49 5.06 1.35
C THR A 618 16.73 5.42 0.55
N LEU A 619 16.54 6.28 -0.45
CA LEU A 619 17.61 6.86 -1.25
C LEU A 619 18.07 8.18 -0.64
N LYS A 620 19.38 8.40 -0.64
CA LYS A 620 20.00 9.66 -0.19
C LYS A 620 20.78 10.26 -1.36
N LEU A 621 20.42 11.46 -1.76
CA LEU A 621 21.17 12.24 -2.74
C LEU A 621 21.86 13.39 -2.02
N LYS A 622 23.19 13.43 -2.11
CA LYS A 622 24.00 14.48 -1.49
C LYS A 622 24.90 15.11 -2.54
N GLU A 623 24.83 16.43 -2.65
CA GLU A 623 25.77 17.20 -3.46
C GLU A 623 27.09 17.32 -2.72
N TRP A 624 28.22 17.15 -3.43
CA TRP A 624 29.56 17.29 -2.88
C TRP A 624 30.34 18.31 -3.70
N ASN A 625 31.30 19.00 -3.06
CA ASN A 625 32.34 19.64 -3.85
C ASN A 625 33.20 18.56 -4.52
N SER A 626 33.76 18.88 -5.69
CA SER A 626 34.43 17.90 -6.55
C SER A 626 35.60 17.19 -5.85
N LYS A 627 36.36 17.90 -5.01
CA LYS A 627 37.52 17.34 -4.30
C LYS A 627 37.11 16.34 -3.21
N ASP A 628 36.08 16.66 -2.43
CA ASP A 628 35.60 15.81 -1.35
C ASP A 628 34.85 14.58 -1.89
N GLY A 629 34.09 14.76 -2.98
CA GLY A 629 33.48 13.64 -3.71
C GLY A 629 34.54 12.66 -4.23
N GLU A 630 35.60 13.16 -4.85
CA GLU A 630 36.73 12.34 -5.33
C GLU A 630 37.46 11.61 -4.21
N ASN A 631 37.69 12.27 -3.07
CA ASN A 631 38.32 11.66 -1.90
C ASN A 631 37.45 10.55 -1.28
N LEU A 632 36.14 10.79 -1.15
CA LEU A 632 35.20 9.80 -0.62
C LEU A 632 35.12 8.58 -1.54
N MET A 633 35.07 8.78 -2.85
CA MET A 633 35.08 7.69 -3.84
C MET A 633 36.35 6.83 -3.74
N LYS A 634 37.52 7.47 -3.67
CA LYS A 634 38.80 6.77 -3.45
C LYS A 634 38.82 6.00 -2.13
N SER A 635 38.28 6.58 -1.05
CA SER A 635 38.21 5.94 0.27
C SER A 635 37.32 4.69 0.30
N LYS A 636 36.34 4.62 -0.63
CA LYS A 636 35.42 3.50 -0.80
C LYS A 636 35.86 2.54 -1.92
N GLY A 637 37.06 2.71 -2.48
CA GLY A 637 37.62 1.81 -3.49
C GLY A 637 37.13 2.03 -4.93
N GLY A 638 36.50 3.17 -5.23
CA GLY A 638 35.95 3.48 -6.56
C GLY A 638 36.83 4.40 -7.40
N ALA A 639 36.64 4.34 -8.71
CA ALA A 639 37.31 5.20 -9.70
C ALA A 639 36.28 5.93 -10.57
N ILE A 640 36.61 7.16 -10.99
CA ILE A 640 35.86 7.93 -11.99
C ILE A 640 36.58 7.73 -13.33
N THR A 641 35.93 7.11 -14.32
CA THR A 641 36.44 7.02 -15.70
C THR A 641 35.82 8.12 -16.57
N VAL A 642 36.65 8.74 -17.40
CA VAL A 642 36.35 9.99 -18.13
C VAL A 642 35.42 9.77 -19.34
N ASP A 643 35.27 8.53 -19.81
CA ASP A 643 34.43 8.23 -20.97
C ASP A 643 33.00 7.95 -20.52
N ASN A 644 32.17 9.00 -20.45
CA ASN A 644 30.77 9.00 -20.02
C ASN A 644 30.57 8.52 -18.58
N VAL A 645 30.63 9.48 -17.67
CA VAL A 645 30.21 9.46 -16.26
C VAL A 645 29.47 8.19 -15.84
N ILE A 646 30.23 7.21 -15.37
CA ILE A 646 29.72 6.10 -14.58
C ILE A 646 30.74 5.88 -13.48
N ALA A 647 30.39 6.20 -12.23
CA ALA A 647 31.17 5.72 -11.10
C ALA A 647 30.54 4.43 -10.57
N VAL A 648 31.01 3.28 -11.08
CA VAL A 648 30.68 1.96 -10.54
C VAL A 648 31.57 1.69 -9.33
N ASN A 649 31.00 1.75 -8.13
CA ASN A 649 31.47 0.95 -7.01
C ASN A 649 30.47 -0.18 -6.78
N ARG A 650 30.83 -1.38 -7.26
CA ARG A 650 30.17 -2.67 -6.99
C ARG A 650 28.68 -2.90 -7.33
N ALA A 651 28.03 -2.02 -8.07
CA ALA A 651 26.74 -2.34 -8.73
C ALA A 651 26.83 -3.44 -9.84
N LYS A 652 27.96 -4.14 -9.99
CA LYS A 652 28.05 -5.36 -10.82
C LYS A 652 27.48 -6.62 -10.14
N ASN A 653 27.18 -6.56 -8.83
CA ASN A 653 26.68 -7.73 -8.09
C ASN A 653 25.23 -7.60 -7.58
N TYR A 654 24.55 -6.47 -7.80
CA TYR A 654 23.10 -6.38 -7.58
C TYR A 654 22.34 -6.77 -8.85
N LYS A 655 22.42 -8.06 -9.18
CA LYS A 655 21.38 -8.71 -9.98
C LYS A 655 20.30 -9.13 -8.99
N GLN A 656 19.30 -8.28 -8.76
CA GLN A 656 18.07 -8.81 -8.19
C GLN A 656 17.31 -9.47 -9.36
N GLU A 657 17.37 -10.79 -9.41
CA GLU A 657 16.53 -11.59 -10.31
C GLU A 657 15.07 -11.34 -9.89
N MET A 658 14.41 -10.40 -10.58
CA MET A 658 12.99 -10.20 -10.44
C MET A 658 12.31 -10.96 -11.58
N THR A 659 11.68 -12.08 -11.22
CA THR A 659 10.92 -12.89 -12.15
C THR A 659 9.58 -12.19 -12.45
N VAL A 660 9.51 -11.41 -13.53
CA VAL A 660 8.23 -10.82 -14.00
C VAL A 660 7.42 -11.91 -14.69
N ARG A 661 6.17 -12.10 -14.25
CA ARG A 661 5.31 -13.18 -14.75
C ARG A 661 4.29 -12.69 -15.76
N TYR A 662 4.27 -13.30 -16.94
CA TYR A 662 3.32 -13.04 -18.03
C TYR A 662 2.26 -14.14 -18.07
N LYS A 663 0.99 -13.78 -18.26
CA LYS A 663 -0.10 -14.72 -18.53
C LYS A 663 -0.29 -14.85 -20.03
N ILE A 664 -0.01 -16.02 -20.58
CA ILE A 664 -0.11 -16.30 -22.01
C ILE A 664 -1.22 -17.33 -22.26
N CYS A 665 -1.95 -17.17 -23.36
CA CYS A 665 -3.13 -17.96 -23.68
C CYS A 665 -3.28 -18.32 -25.17
N THR A 666 -3.89 -19.47 -25.45
CA THR A 666 -4.54 -19.76 -26.73
C THR A 666 -6.05 -19.88 -26.58
N PHE A 667 -6.79 -19.38 -27.57
CA PHE A 667 -8.25 -19.35 -27.57
C PHE A 667 -8.79 -19.66 -28.98
N ASN A 668 -9.27 -20.89 -29.17
CA ASN A 668 -10.07 -21.20 -30.35
C ASN A 668 -11.50 -20.66 -30.18
N ILE A 669 -11.88 -19.70 -31.03
CA ILE A 669 -13.21 -19.12 -31.03
C ILE A 669 -13.96 -19.63 -32.26
N LYS A 670 -14.71 -20.72 -32.11
CA LYS A 670 -15.50 -21.35 -33.19
C LYS A 670 -16.14 -20.33 -34.13
N THR A 671 -15.73 -20.32 -35.40
CA THR A 671 -16.24 -19.39 -36.42
C THR A 671 -16.23 -17.90 -36.03
N PHE A 672 -15.14 -17.39 -35.45
CA PHE A 672 -15.03 -15.97 -35.09
C PHE A 672 -15.16 -15.06 -36.31
N GLY A 673 -16.07 -14.09 -36.23
CA GLY A 673 -16.33 -13.13 -37.29
C GLY A 673 -17.46 -12.18 -36.94
N LYS A 674 -17.95 -11.44 -37.93
CA LYS A 674 -18.93 -10.35 -37.72
C LYS A 674 -20.16 -10.76 -36.94
N SER A 675 -20.71 -11.96 -37.20
CA SER A 675 -21.90 -12.45 -36.49
C SER A 675 -21.70 -12.48 -34.98
N LYS A 676 -20.53 -12.96 -34.49
CA LYS A 676 -20.23 -13.01 -33.06
C LYS A 676 -19.98 -11.63 -32.47
N MET A 677 -19.24 -10.77 -33.19
CA MET A 677 -18.93 -9.42 -32.71
C MET A 677 -20.13 -8.46 -32.77
N SER A 678 -21.14 -8.77 -33.58
CA SER A 678 -22.39 -8.00 -33.65
C SER A 678 -23.34 -8.23 -32.46
N ASP A 679 -23.15 -9.33 -31.72
CA ASP A 679 -23.86 -9.58 -30.47
C ASP A 679 -23.09 -8.90 -29.31
N PRO A 680 -23.66 -7.85 -28.67
CA PRO A 680 -22.95 -7.10 -27.64
C PRO A 680 -22.59 -7.93 -26.40
N GLU A 681 -23.38 -8.94 -26.06
CA GLU A 681 -23.14 -9.79 -24.89
C GLU A 681 -21.96 -10.72 -25.15
N VAL A 682 -21.97 -11.38 -26.32
CA VAL A 682 -20.88 -12.25 -26.80
C VAL A 682 -19.58 -11.45 -26.98
N ALA A 683 -19.64 -10.28 -27.63
CA ALA A 683 -18.49 -9.41 -27.82
C ALA A 683 -17.88 -8.97 -26.48
N ASN A 684 -18.72 -8.69 -25.48
CA ASN A 684 -18.26 -8.34 -24.14
C ASN A 684 -17.58 -9.53 -23.44
N TYR A 685 -18.10 -10.75 -23.55
CA TYR A 685 -17.42 -11.93 -23.00
C TYR A 685 -16.05 -12.17 -23.63
N ILE A 686 -15.95 -12.07 -24.96
CA ILE A 686 -14.66 -12.20 -25.67
C ILE A 686 -13.68 -11.14 -25.18
N LYS A 687 -14.13 -9.88 -25.03
CA LYS A 687 -13.32 -8.79 -24.47
C LYS A 687 -12.85 -9.09 -23.05
N GLU A 688 -13.73 -9.50 -22.14
CA GLU A 688 -13.36 -9.84 -20.76
C GLU A 688 -12.37 -11.00 -20.70
N ILE A 689 -12.45 -11.98 -21.61
CA ILE A 689 -11.46 -13.05 -21.74
C ILE A 689 -10.12 -12.49 -22.21
N VAL A 690 -10.08 -11.71 -23.29
CA VAL A 690 -8.84 -11.12 -23.83
C VAL A 690 -8.12 -10.27 -22.77
N LEU A 691 -8.85 -9.45 -22.01
CA LEU A 691 -8.28 -8.53 -21.01
C LEU A 691 -7.46 -9.24 -19.90
N ARG A 692 -7.68 -10.54 -19.68
CA ARG A 692 -7.01 -11.34 -18.64
C ARG A 692 -5.55 -11.68 -18.97
N TYR A 693 -5.16 -11.63 -20.24
CA TYR A 693 -3.88 -12.16 -20.71
C TYR A 693 -2.93 -11.07 -21.20
N ASP A 694 -1.63 -11.26 -21.00
CA ASP A 694 -0.60 -10.36 -21.54
C ASP A 694 -0.35 -10.64 -23.03
N LEU A 695 -0.57 -11.88 -23.45
CA LEU A 695 -0.55 -12.33 -24.84
C LEU A 695 -1.60 -13.43 -25.02
N ILE A 696 -2.44 -13.30 -26.05
CA ILE A 696 -3.46 -14.28 -26.40
C ILE A 696 -3.46 -14.52 -27.92
N LEU A 697 -3.51 -15.78 -28.34
CA LEU A 697 -3.80 -16.19 -29.71
C LEU A 697 -5.29 -16.46 -29.86
N ILE A 698 -5.87 -15.89 -30.90
CA ILE A 698 -7.23 -16.17 -31.36
C ILE A 698 -7.13 -16.98 -32.64
N GLN A 699 -7.87 -18.10 -32.69
CA GLN A 699 -7.92 -19.04 -33.81
C GLN A 699 -9.34 -19.10 -34.41
N GLU A 700 -9.52 -19.81 -35.52
CA GLU A 700 -10.78 -19.90 -36.27
C GLU A 700 -11.36 -18.53 -36.68
N ILE A 701 -10.50 -17.61 -37.11
CA ILE A 701 -10.94 -16.29 -37.59
C ILE A 701 -11.45 -16.42 -39.03
N ARG A 702 -12.75 -16.23 -39.23
CA ARG A 702 -13.46 -16.43 -40.50
C ARG A 702 -14.14 -15.14 -40.95
N ASP A 703 -13.37 -14.05 -41.04
CA ASP A 703 -13.85 -12.75 -41.48
C ASP A 703 -12.97 -12.15 -42.58
N ILE A 704 -13.43 -12.21 -43.82
CA ILE A 704 -12.71 -11.67 -44.98
C ILE A 704 -12.57 -10.14 -44.94
N SER A 705 -13.43 -9.42 -44.20
CA SER A 705 -13.34 -7.96 -44.16
C SER A 705 -12.38 -7.45 -43.09
N GLY A 706 -11.97 -8.30 -42.13
CA GLY A 706 -11.14 -7.93 -40.99
C GLY A 706 -11.82 -7.02 -39.95
N GLU A 707 -13.12 -6.77 -40.07
CA GLU A 707 -13.83 -5.82 -39.18
C GLU A 707 -13.97 -6.41 -37.77
N ALA A 708 -14.27 -7.72 -37.65
CA ALA A 708 -14.49 -8.35 -36.35
C ALA A 708 -13.25 -8.27 -35.44
N LEU A 709 -12.05 -8.47 -36.00
CA LEU A 709 -10.80 -8.30 -35.25
C LEU A 709 -10.56 -6.84 -34.87
N GLN A 710 -10.82 -5.90 -35.78
CA GLN A 710 -10.66 -4.48 -35.54
C GLN A 710 -11.63 -3.96 -34.47
N ASP A 711 -12.87 -4.46 -34.46
CA ASP A 711 -13.87 -4.16 -33.46
C ASP A 711 -13.46 -4.69 -32.09
N LEU A 712 -12.97 -5.93 -32.01
CA LEU A 712 -12.46 -6.51 -30.78
C LEU A 712 -11.24 -5.72 -30.28
N TRP A 713 -10.29 -5.38 -31.15
CA TRP A 713 -9.11 -4.58 -30.82
C TRP A 713 -9.50 -3.20 -30.30
N THR A 714 -10.47 -2.54 -30.93
CA THR A 714 -11.00 -1.26 -30.48
C THR A 714 -11.70 -1.40 -29.12
N LEU A 715 -12.44 -2.49 -28.90
CA LEU A 715 -13.17 -2.75 -27.67
C LEU A 715 -12.24 -2.99 -26.48
N VAL A 716 -11.18 -3.78 -26.65
CA VAL A 716 -10.19 -4.01 -25.58
C VAL A 716 -9.33 -2.77 -25.31
N ASN A 717 -9.00 -1.98 -26.36
CA ASN A 717 -8.26 -0.72 -26.24
C ASN A 717 -9.01 0.41 -25.52
N LYS A 718 -10.32 0.27 -25.29
CA LYS A 718 -11.06 1.17 -24.37
C LYS A 718 -10.73 0.92 -22.90
N THR A 719 -10.20 -0.26 -22.55
CA THR A 719 -9.90 -0.66 -21.17
C THR A 719 -8.41 -0.79 -20.91
N ASP A 720 -7.64 -1.34 -21.84
CA ASP A 720 -6.19 -1.50 -21.71
C ASP A 720 -5.50 -1.47 -23.07
N SER A 721 -4.22 -1.08 -23.14
CA SER A 721 -3.53 -0.88 -24.42
C SER A 721 -3.02 -2.20 -25.00
N TYR A 722 -3.63 -2.64 -26.10
CA TYR A 722 -3.27 -3.86 -26.83
C TYR A 722 -2.71 -3.55 -28.22
N GLY A 723 -1.64 -4.25 -28.59
CA GLY A 723 -1.22 -4.42 -29.97
C GLY A 723 -1.88 -5.66 -30.57
N MET A 724 -1.90 -5.72 -31.90
CA MET A 724 -2.44 -6.85 -32.65
C MET A 724 -1.53 -7.18 -33.84
N THR A 725 -1.36 -8.46 -34.12
CA THR A 725 -0.81 -8.94 -35.41
C THR A 725 -1.62 -10.12 -35.91
N VAL A 726 -1.79 -10.24 -37.23
CA VAL A 726 -2.72 -11.17 -37.88
C VAL A 726 -2.00 -11.92 -38.99
N SER A 727 -2.23 -13.23 -39.10
CA SER A 727 -1.67 -14.08 -40.16
C SER A 727 -2.34 -13.85 -41.52
N GLU A 728 -1.80 -14.51 -42.54
CA GLU A 728 -2.50 -14.68 -43.82
C GLU A 728 -3.77 -15.54 -43.65
N ARG A 729 -4.61 -15.58 -44.69
CA ARG A 729 -5.80 -16.43 -44.75
C ARG A 729 -5.41 -17.80 -45.29
N LEU A 730 -5.46 -18.81 -44.43
CA LEU A 730 -4.87 -20.14 -44.65
C LEU A 730 -5.94 -21.23 -44.78
N GLY A 731 -5.71 -22.20 -45.66
CA GLY A 731 -6.66 -23.24 -46.02
C GLY A 731 -6.52 -23.66 -47.48
N ARG A 732 -6.57 -24.98 -47.76
CA ARG A 732 -6.41 -25.56 -49.11
C ARG A 732 -7.62 -25.34 -50.00
N SER A 733 -8.77 -25.04 -49.40
CA SER A 733 -10.04 -24.81 -50.11
C SER A 733 -10.50 -23.34 -49.99
N SER A 734 -11.71 -23.05 -50.45
CA SER A 734 -12.36 -21.75 -50.17
C SER A 734 -12.63 -21.52 -48.67
N TYR A 735 -12.53 -22.57 -47.85
CA TYR A 735 -12.63 -22.49 -46.40
C TYR A 735 -11.32 -21.89 -45.82
N LYS A 736 -11.32 -20.55 -45.78
CA LYS A 736 -10.39 -19.59 -45.14
C LYS A 736 -10.36 -19.54 -43.60
N GLU A 737 -9.22 -19.66 -42.89
CA GLU A 737 -9.06 -19.21 -41.47
C GLU A 737 -7.83 -18.33 -41.26
N GLN A 738 -7.73 -17.62 -40.11
CA GLN A 738 -6.55 -16.84 -39.71
C GLN A 738 -6.24 -17.04 -38.22
N TYR A 739 -5.01 -16.65 -37.86
CA TYR A 739 -4.51 -16.49 -36.50
C TYR A 739 -4.37 -15.00 -36.18
N ALA A 740 -4.66 -14.60 -34.94
CA ALA A 740 -4.35 -13.25 -34.46
C ALA A 740 -3.76 -13.28 -33.05
N TYR A 741 -2.63 -12.60 -32.86
CA TYR A 741 -2.08 -12.34 -31.53
C TYR A 741 -2.52 -10.96 -31.04
N PHE A 742 -3.10 -10.93 -29.84
CA PHE A 742 -3.35 -9.71 -29.08
C PHE A 742 -2.37 -9.68 -27.90
N TYR A 743 -1.65 -8.57 -27.72
CA TYR A 743 -0.64 -8.46 -26.68
C TYR A 743 -0.67 -7.09 -26.00
N LYS A 744 -0.46 -7.05 -24.69
CA LYS A 744 -0.39 -5.77 -23.95
C LYS A 744 0.90 -5.04 -24.31
N VAL A 745 0.78 -3.82 -24.85
CA VAL A 745 1.95 -3.05 -25.32
C VAL A 745 2.85 -2.59 -24.17
N ARG A 746 2.33 -2.55 -22.94
CA ARG A 746 3.13 -2.24 -21.74
C ARG A 746 3.97 -3.40 -21.24
N THR A 747 3.68 -4.63 -21.66
CA THR A 747 4.35 -5.85 -21.19
C THR A 747 5.23 -6.47 -22.26
N LEU A 748 4.79 -6.44 -23.52
CA LEU A 748 5.47 -7.07 -24.66
C LEU A 748 5.61 -6.12 -25.84
N LYS A 749 6.77 -6.19 -26.50
CA LYS A 749 7.04 -5.57 -27.79
C LYS A 749 7.06 -6.66 -28.86
N LEU A 750 6.23 -6.50 -29.89
CA LEU A 750 6.34 -7.30 -31.11
C LEU A 750 7.58 -6.86 -31.89
N ILE A 751 8.49 -7.80 -32.18
CA ILE A 751 9.74 -7.53 -32.89
C ILE A 751 9.62 -7.90 -34.36
N ASP A 752 9.12 -9.11 -34.64
CA ASP A 752 9.01 -9.65 -35.99
C ASP A 752 7.93 -10.75 -36.02
N VAL A 753 7.48 -11.11 -37.22
CA VAL A 753 6.51 -12.20 -37.44
C VAL A 753 6.96 -13.08 -38.61
N HIS A 754 6.51 -14.32 -38.62
CA HIS A 754 6.85 -15.30 -39.64
C HIS A 754 5.70 -16.28 -39.84
N GLN A 755 5.21 -16.33 -41.08
CA GLN A 755 4.29 -17.37 -41.53
C GLN A 755 5.13 -18.52 -42.06
N TYR A 756 4.96 -19.73 -41.51
CA TYR A 756 5.60 -20.90 -42.08
C TYR A 756 5.05 -21.17 -43.49
N ASP A 757 5.91 -21.64 -44.39
CA ASP A 757 5.60 -21.94 -45.79
C ASP A 757 6.36 -23.22 -46.15
N ASP A 758 5.64 -24.30 -46.42
CA ASP A 758 6.17 -25.59 -46.84
C ASP A 758 6.06 -25.84 -48.35
N GLY A 759 5.58 -24.85 -49.11
CA GLY A 759 5.37 -24.94 -50.54
C GLY A 759 3.97 -24.47 -50.98
N PRO A 760 3.53 -24.87 -52.18
CA PRO A 760 2.22 -24.47 -52.69
C PRO A 760 1.06 -25.09 -51.90
N ASP A 761 -0.01 -24.30 -51.64
CA ASP A 761 -1.31 -24.73 -51.05
C ASP A 761 -2.06 -25.77 -51.93
N ASP A 762 -1.49 -26.96 -52.13
CA ASP A 762 -2.09 -28.08 -52.85
C ASP A 762 -2.13 -29.36 -51.99
N TYR A 763 -2.31 -30.53 -52.60
CA TYR A 763 -2.38 -31.79 -51.83
C TYR A 763 -1.02 -32.31 -51.32
N THR A 764 0.07 -31.58 -51.56
CA THR A 764 1.42 -31.90 -51.10
C THR A 764 1.88 -31.08 -49.88
N ASP A 765 1.10 -30.07 -49.52
CA ASP A 765 1.22 -29.22 -48.34
C ASP A 765 1.10 -30.02 -47.03
N TRP A 766 1.95 -29.73 -46.05
CA TRP A 766 1.99 -30.44 -44.78
C TRP A 766 0.93 -29.96 -43.80
N PHE A 767 0.46 -28.71 -43.88
CA PHE A 767 -0.47 -28.11 -42.93
C PHE A 767 -1.70 -27.53 -43.61
N GLU A 768 -2.92 -27.92 -43.19
CA GLU A 768 -4.12 -27.22 -43.69
C GLU A 768 -4.10 -25.72 -43.37
N ARG A 769 -3.47 -25.35 -42.26
CA ARG A 769 -3.24 -23.96 -41.82
C ARG A 769 -1.85 -23.83 -41.25
N GLU A 770 -0.93 -23.34 -42.06
CA GLU A 770 0.47 -23.18 -41.77
C GLU A 770 0.69 -22.38 -40.47
N PRO A 771 1.62 -22.81 -39.58
CA PRO A 771 1.82 -22.11 -38.31
C PRO A 771 2.26 -20.66 -38.43
N TYR A 772 1.67 -19.81 -37.60
CA TYR A 772 2.01 -18.39 -37.53
C TYR A 772 2.86 -18.11 -36.29
N SER A 773 4.08 -17.63 -36.50
CA SER A 773 5.05 -17.36 -35.43
C SER A 773 5.27 -15.86 -35.23
N ALA A 774 5.35 -15.44 -33.96
CA ALA A 774 5.63 -14.05 -33.58
C ALA A 774 6.77 -13.98 -32.56
N LEU A 775 7.76 -13.14 -32.85
CA LEU A 775 8.89 -12.87 -31.97
C LEU A 775 8.54 -11.72 -31.03
N PHE A 776 8.47 -12.02 -29.74
CA PHE A 776 8.20 -11.02 -28.70
C PHE A 776 9.44 -10.73 -27.86
N GLN A 777 9.55 -9.48 -27.45
CA GLN A 777 10.49 -9.04 -26.42
C GLN A 777 9.72 -8.49 -25.23
N PRO A 778 9.93 -9.02 -24.02
CA PRO A 778 9.54 -8.37 -22.77
C PRO A 778 9.97 -6.90 -22.74
N VAL A 779 9.05 -5.96 -22.49
CA VAL A 779 9.35 -4.50 -22.51
C VAL A 779 10.48 -4.13 -21.55
N HIS A 780 10.59 -4.84 -20.43
CA HIS A 780 11.61 -4.62 -19.42
C HIS A 780 12.82 -5.56 -19.54
N GLY A 781 12.88 -6.45 -20.53
CA GLY A 781 13.96 -7.42 -20.72
C GLY A 781 14.90 -7.07 -21.87
N GLY A 782 16.15 -7.54 -21.78
CA GLY A 782 17.15 -7.42 -22.84
C GLY A 782 16.83 -8.30 -24.06
N THR A 783 17.66 -8.23 -25.10
CA THR A 783 17.47 -9.04 -26.31
C THR A 783 17.53 -10.54 -26.05
N GLU A 784 18.21 -10.95 -24.98
CA GLU A 784 18.36 -12.34 -24.52
C GLU A 784 17.10 -12.93 -23.87
N THR A 785 16.11 -12.09 -23.54
CA THR A 785 14.82 -12.52 -22.97
C THR A 785 13.74 -12.68 -24.04
N ARG A 786 14.10 -12.52 -25.32
CA ARG A 786 13.19 -12.76 -26.44
C ARG A 786 12.75 -14.22 -26.47
N PHE A 787 11.48 -14.40 -26.81
CA PHE A 787 10.87 -15.69 -27.00
C PHE A 787 9.93 -15.63 -28.20
N VAL A 788 9.75 -16.77 -28.84
CA VAL A 788 8.84 -16.92 -29.95
C VAL A 788 7.57 -17.59 -29.46
N VAL A 789 6.44 -17.15 -30.00
CA VAL A 789 5.17 -17.84 -29.88
C VAL A 789 4.72 -18.30 -31.25
N THR A 790 4.39 -19.58 -31.38
CA THR A 790 3.96 -20.23 -32.63
C THR A 790 2.56 -20.79 -32.45
N GLY A 791 1.62 -20.29 -33.25
CA GLY A 791 0.22 -20.68 -33.26
C GLY A 791 -0.06 -21.79 -34.27
N ILE A 792 -0.85 -22.79 -33.88
CA ILE A 792 -1.28 -23.89 -34.76
C ILE A 792 -2.71 -24.30 -34.44
N HIS A 793 -3.54 -24.40 -35.47
CA HIS A 793 -4.84 -25.05 -35.43
C HIS A 793 -4.76 -26.26 -36.37
N ALA A 794 -4.50 -27.45 -35.84
CA ALA A 794 -4.27 -28.64 -36.64
C ALA A 794 -5.58 -29.18 -37.23
N LYS A 795 -5.56 -29.74 -38.44
CA LYS A 795 -6.75 -30.37 -39.02
C LYS A 795 -7.05 -31.71 -38.31
N PRO A 796 -8.29 -31.96 -37.84
CA PRO A 796 -8.62 -33.16 -37.07
C PRO A 796 -8.21 -34.49 -37.74
N ASP A 797 -8.50 -34.65 -39.03
CA ASP A 797 -8.18 -35.88 -39.78
C ASP A 797 -6.68 -36.09 -40.00
N ASP A 798 -5.88 -35.02 -39.93
CA ASP A 798 -4.44 -35.01 -40.21
C ASP A 798 -3.60 -34.65 -38.96
N ALA A 799 -4.22 -34.61 -37.78
CA ALA A 799 -3.62 -34.06 -36.54
C ALA A 799 -2.28 -34.71 -36.19
N VAL A 800 -2.19 -36.05 -36.27
CA VAL A 800 -0.94 -36.81 -36.02
C VAL A 800 0.18 -36.41 -36.99
N ALA A 801 -0.15 -36.12 -38.25
CA ALA A 801 0.83 -35.71 -39.25
C ALA A 801 1.28 -34.27 -39.01
N GLU A 802 0.33 -33.33 -38.87
CA GLU A 802 0.60 -31.91 -38.64
C GLU A 802 1.39 -31.66 -37.35
N ILE A 803 1.05 -32.33 -36.24
CA ILE A 803 1.84 -32.29 -35.00
C ILE A 803 3.26 -32.82 -35.25
N GLY A 804 3.40 -33.87 -36.06
CA GLY A 804 4.71 -34.42 -36.44
C GLY A 804 5.60 -33.43 -37.17
N TYR A 805 5.02 -32.58 -38.02
CA TYR A 805 5.74 -31.55 -38.79
C TYR A 805 6.09 -30.30 -37.97
N LEU A 806 5.55 -30.11 -36.76
CA LEU A 806 5.92 -28.99 -35.88
C LEU A 806 7.41 -28.98 -35.51
N TYR A 807 8.11 -30.12 -35.59
CA TYR A 807 9.57 -30.13 -35.46
C TYR A 807 10.24 -29.34 -36.59
N ASN A 808 9.75 -29.42 -37.84
CA ASN A 808 10.27 -28.66 -38.97
C ASN A 808 10.02 -27.15 -38.79
N VAL A 809 8.85 -26.79 -38.27
CA VAL A 809 8.48 -25.40 -37.94
C VAL A 809 9.38 -24.84 -36.83
N TYR A 810 9.67 -25.65 -35.81
CA TYR A 810 10.66 -25.32 -34.78
C TYR A 810 12.03 -25.05 -35.40
N GLN A 811 12.53 -25.94 -36.28
CA GLN A 811 13.83 -25.74 -36.94
C GLN A 811 13.86 -24.49 -37.81
N ASP A 812 12.81 -24.23 -38.58
CA ASP A 812 12.69 -23.04 -39.41
C ASP A 812 12.71 -21.74 -38.58
N THR A 813 11.95 -21.73 -37.49
CA THR A 813 11.91 -20.62 -36.54
C THR A 813 13.28 -20.36 -35.89
N VAL A 814 13.98 -21.44 -35.48
CA VAL A 814 15.34 -21.36 -34.95
C VAL A 814 16.31 -20.84 -36.02
N ASN A 815 16.20 -21.30 -37.27
CA ASN A 815 17.06 -20.84 -38.36
C ASN A 815 16.83 -19.36 -38.69
N LYS A 816 15.59 -18.88 -38.62
CA LYS A 816 15.24 -17.49 -38.90
C LYS A 816 15.75 -16.53 -37.82
N TRP A 817 15.49 -16.83 -36.55
CA TRP A 817 15.73 -15.88 -35.45
C TRP A 817 16.89 -16.24 -34.52
N GLY A 818 17.45 -17.44 -34.63
CA GLY A 818 18.50 -17.93 -33.72
C GLY A 818 18.02 -18.12 -32.28
N ILE A 819 16.72 -18.30 -32.07
CA ILE A 819 16.08 -18.38 -30.75
C ILE A 819 15.47 -19.76 -30.55
N THR A 820 15.90 -20.45 -29.50
CA THR A 820 15.38 -21.77 -29.11
C THR A 820 14.28 -21.71 -28.05
N ASN A 821 14.01 -20.52 -27.49
CA ASN A 821 12.94 -20.28 -26.52
C ASN A 821 11.61 -20.11 -27.28
N ILE A 822 10.99 -21.22 -27.63
CA ILE A 822 9.77 -21.23 -28.47
C ILE A 822 8.63 -21.87 -27.69
N MET A 823 7.53 -21.15 -27.60
CA MET A 823 6.25 -21.63 -27.08
C MET A 823 5.31 -21.91 -28.25
N THR A 824 4.99 -23.18 -28.49
CA THR A 824 4.04 -23.59 -29.53
C THR A 824 2.72 -23.94 -28.87
N PHE A 825 1.63 -23.28 -29.26
CA PHE A 825 0.32 -23.56 -28.70
C PHE A 825 -0.81 -23.32 -29.68
N GLY A 826 -1.97 -23.88 -29.36
CA GLY A 826 -3.15 -23.79 -30.19
C GLY A 826 -4.02 -25.03 -30.05
N ASP A 827 -4.99 -25.16 -30.95
CA ASP A 827 -5.83 -26.35 -31.03
C ASP A 827 -5.11 -27.41 -31.87
N PHE A 828 -4.47 -28.37 -31.20
CA PHE A 828 -3.70 -29.43 -31.88
C PHE A 828 -4.59 -30.59 -32.32
N ASN A 829 -5.87 -30.63 -31.90
CA ASN A 829 -6.68 -31.86 -31.95
C ASN A 829 -5.94 -33.08 -31.36
N ALA A 830 -5.13 -32.87 -30.31
CA ALA A 830 -4.18 -33.85 -29.77
C ALA A 830 -4.78 -34.86 -28.76
N ASP A 831 -5.98 -35.37 -28.99
CA ASP A 831 -6.60 -36.38 -28.12
C ASP A 831 -7.78 -37.11 -28.80
N CYS A 832 -8.49 -37.95 -28.04
CA CYS A 832 -9.72 -38.63 -28.42
C CYS A 832 -9.54 -39.45 -29.71
N SER A 833 -10.36 -39.21 -30.74
CA SER A 833 -10.30 -39.97 -31.99
C SER A 833 -9.28 -39.44 -32.99
N TYR A 834 -8.72 -38.24 -32.77
CA TYR A 834 -7.94 -37.53 -33.78
C TYR A 834 -6.43 -37.81 -33.68
N ALA A 835 -5.88 -37.86 -32.46
CA ALA A 835 -4.48 -38.19 -32.26
C ALA A 835 -4.27 -38.90 -30.92
N LYS A 836 -4.06 -40.21 -30.96
CA LYS A 836 -3.80 -40.99 -29.74
C LYS A 836 -2.36 -40.81 -29.29
N VAL A 837 -2.14 -40.92 -27.99
CA VAL A 837 -0.81 -40.82 -27.35
C VAL A 837 0.19 -41.76 -28.01
N GLU A 838 -0.21 -43.00 -28.34
CA GLU A 838 0.67 -43.99 -28.97
C GLU A 838 1.09 -43.60 -30.40
N GLU A 839 0.24 -42.88 -31.13
CA GLU A 839 0.53 -42.42 -32.49
C GLU A 839 1.50 -41.24 -32.45
N LEU A 840 1.31 -40.34 -31.49
CA LEU A 840 2.18 -39.19 -31.23
C LEU A 840 3.55 -39.61 -30.68
N ALA A 841 3.63 -40.72 -29.93
CA ALA A 841 4.88 -41.23 -29.35
C ALA A 841 5.99 -41.52 -30.37
N SER A 842 5.61 -41.76 -31.64
CA SER A 842 6.54 -41.98 -32.75
C SER A 842 7.10 -40.70 -33.37
N LYS A 843 6.56 -39.52 -33.00
CA LYS A 843 6.90 -38.23 -33.60
C LYS A 843 8.04 -37.55 -32.84
N GLN A 844 8.83 -36.74 -33.53
CA GLN A 844 9.95 -36.02 -32.92
C GLN A 844 9.48 -34.88 -32.00
N PHE A 845 8.35 -34.26 -32.32
CA PHE A 845 7.67 -33.25 -31.52
C PHE A 845 6.70 -33.90 -30.51
N TYR A 846 7.20 -34.86 -29.74
CA TYR A 846 6.39 -35.62 -28.77
C TYR A 846 6.77 -35.31 -27.32
N TYR A 847 5.82 -35.55 -26.41
CA TYR A 847 5.89 -35.28 -24.98
C TYR A 847 7.12 -35.85 -24.25
N ASP A 848 7.54 -37.07 -24.58
CA ASP A 848 8.70 -37.71 -23.91
C ASP A 848 10.07 -37.22 -24.44
N ASN A 849 10.08 -36.28 -25.38
CA ASN A 849 11.32 -35.67 -25.86
C ASN A 849 11.75 -34.54 -24.91
N VAL A 850 12.96 -34.63 -24.35
CA VAL A 850 13.53 -33.66 -23.39
C VAL A 850 13.56 -32.22 -23.92
N ASP A 851 13.56 -32.04 -25.25
CA ASP A 851 13.58 -30.71 -25.87
C ASP A 851 12.20 -30.03 -25.92
N PHE A 852 11.10 -30.79 -25.78
CA PHE A 852 9.72 -30.31 -25.93
C PHE A 852 8.85 -30.70 -24.74
N HIS A 853 8.61 -29.74 -23.84
CA HIS A 853 7.82 -29.98 -22.64
C HIS A 853 6.36 -29.59 -22.89
N TRP A 854 5.45 -30.57 -22.91
CA TRP A 854 4.02 -30.27 -22.99
C TRP A 854 3.49 -29.98 -21.59
N LEU A 855 2.86 -28.82 -21.45
CA LEU A 855 2.53 -28.26 -20.14
C LEU A 855 1.16 -28.68 -19.61
N LEU A 856 0.27 -29.14 -20.49
CA LEU A 856 -1.04 -29.65 -20.11
C LEU A 856 -1.02 -31.17 -20.01
N ASP A 857 -1.60 -31.66 -18.91
CA ASP A 857 -1.82 -33.09 -18.69
C ASP A 857 -2.78 -33.67 -19.75
N TRP A 858 -2.62 -34.95 -20.05
CA TRP A 858 -3.41 -35.66 -21.06
C TRP A 858 -4.86 -35.90 -20.65
N ASP A 859 -5.21 -35.73 -19.37
CA ASP A 859 -6.57 -35.83 -18.84
C ASP A 859 -7.29 -34.48 -18.74
N ALA A 860 -6.67 -33.39 -19.20
CA ALA A 860 -7.27 -32.07 -19.24
C ALA A 860 -8.38 -32.00 -20.30
N ASP A 861 -9.59 -31.63 -19.90
CA ASP A 861 -10.63 -31.31 -20.89
C ASP A 861 -10.38 -29.92 -21.47
N THR A 862 -10.11 -29.80 -22.77
CA THR A 862 -9.99 -28.52 -23.49
C THR A 862 -11.27 -28.16 -24.27
N THR A 863 -12.36 -28.91 -24.11
CA THR A 863 -13.63 -28.72 -24.84
C THR A 863 -14.76 -28.18 -23.95
N THR A 864 -15.58 -27.25 -24.44
CA THR A 864 -16.75 -26.75 -23.67
C THR A 864 -18.00 -27.64 -23.80
N SER A 865 -17.91 -28.72 -24.57
CA SER A 865 -19.02 -29.63 -24.85
C SER A 865 -19.21 -30.61 -23.70
N GLN A 866 -20.45 -30.70 -23.19
CA GLN A 866 -20.81 -31.68 -22.15
C GLN A 866 -20.71 -33.14 -22.63
N ASN A 867 -20.51 -33.37 -23.93
CA ASN A 867 -20.46 -34.71 -24.54
C ASN A 867 -19.05 -35.15 -24.91
N THR A 868 -18.04 -34.32 -24.63
CA THR A 868 -16.63 -34.60 -24.94
C THR A 868 -15.79 -34.34 -23.70
N ASN A 869 -14.66 -35.02 -23.59
CA ASN A 869 -13.61 -34.76 -22.61
C ASN A 869 -12.31 -35.05 -23.34
N CYS A 870 -11.72 -34.02 -23.95
CA CYS A 870 -10.60 -34.18 -24.88
C CYS A 870 -9.58 -33.06 -24.68
N ALA A 871 -8.29 -33.43 -24.57
CA ALA A 871 -7.16 -32.51 -24.48
C ALA A 871 -6.69 -32.03 -25.86
N TYR A 872 -7.56 -31.35 -26.62
CA TYR A 872 -7.24 -30.87 -27.97
C TYR A 872 -6.24 -29.72 -27.99
N ASP A 873 -6.40 -28.74 -27.11
CA ASP A 873 -5.54 -27.55 -27.03
C ASP A 873 -4.32 -27.82 -26.20
N ARG A 874 -3.16 -27.38 -26.70
CA ARG A 874 -1.88 -27.70 -26.07
C ARG A 874 -1.00 -26.48 -25.97
N ILE A 875 -0.12 -26.51 -24.96
CA ILE A 875 1.03 -25.62 -24.85
C ILE A 875 2.27 -26.48 -24.72
N VAL A 876 3.19 -26.31 -25.66
CA VAL A 876 4.49 -26.98 -25.71
C VAL A 876 5.58 -25.92 -25.64
N VAL A 877 6.54 -26.09 -24.74
CA VAL A 877 7.68 -25.16 -24.59
C VAL A 877 9.00 -25.86 -24.88
N SER A 878 9.88 -25.15 -25.58
CA SER A 878 11.23 -25.58 -25.92
C SER A 878 12.26 -24.53 -25.50
N GLY A 879 13.50 -24.98 -25.30
CA GLY A 879 14.59 -24.15 -24.80
C GLY A 879 14.64 -24.06 -23.28
N THR A 880 15.82 -24.32 -22.72
CA THR A 880 16.02 -24.46 -21.26
C THR A 880 15.54 -23.23 -20.47
N LYS A 881 15.76 -22.02 -20.98
CA LYS A 881 15.34 -20.79 -20.28
C LYS A 881 13.82 -20.66 -20.24
N LEU A 882 13.13 -20.96 -21.34
CA LEU A 882 11.68 -20.90 -21.41
C LEU A 882 11.04 -21.98 -20.53
N GLN A 883 11.58 -23.20 -20.55
CA GLN A 883 11.12 -24.31 -19.70
C GLN A 883 11.28 -23.98 -18.21
N GLN A 884 12.43 -23.46 -17.78
CA GLN A 884 12.69 -23.10 -16.37
C GLN A 884 11.82 -21.93 -15.89
N ALA A 885 11.45 -21.03 -16.80
CA ALA A 885 10.63 -19.87 -16.52
C ALA A 885 9.14 -20.19 -16.34
N VAL A 886 8.66 -21.35 -16.81
CA VAL A 886 7.27 -21.77 -16.59
C VAL A 886 7.05 -22.02 -15.10
N LYS A 887 6.08 -21.33 -14.48
CA LYS A 887 5.69 -21.64 -13.09
C LYS A 887 5.08 -23.05 -13.06
N PRO A 888 5.58 -23.97 -12.23
CA PRO A 888 4.98 -25.29 -12.04
C PRO A 888 3.50 -25.19 -11.67
N GLY A 889 2.66 -26.01 -12.31
CA GLY A 889 1.20 -26.04 -12.10
C GLY A 889 0.43 -24.79 -12.56
N SER A 890 1.07 -23.89 -13.33
CA SER A 890 0.36 -22.72 -13.88
C SER A 890 -0.40 -23.02 -15.17
N ALA A 891 0.04 -24.03 -15.92
CA ALA A 891 -0.61 -24.55 -17.10
C ALA A 891 -1.97 -25.14 -16.73
N ASN A 892 -3.06 -24.46 -17.09
CA ASN A 892 -4.40 -24.96 -16.80
C ASN A 892 -5.44 -24.42 -17.79
N VAL A 893 -6.57 -25.11 -17.82
CA VAL A 893 -7.78 -24.84 -18.59
C VAL A 893 -8.63 -23.80 -17.86
N TYR A 894 -8.96 -22.69 -18.51
CA TYR A 894 -9.85 -21.67 -17.97
C TYR A 894 -11.28 -21.89 -18.47
N GLN A 895 -12.09 -22.45 -17.57
CA GLN A 895 -13.52 -22.72 -17.75
C GLN A 895 -14.33 -21.42 -17.60
N PHE A 896 -14.35 -20.63 -18.66
CA PHE A 896 -14.97 -19.31 -18.65
C PHE A 896 -16.49 -19.39 -18.51
N GLU A 897 -17.14 -20.47 -18.93
CA GLU A 897 -18.57 -20.70 -18.76
C GLU A 897 -18.97 -20.78 -17.29
N ASN A 898 -18.16 -21.44 -16.46
CA ASN A 898 -18.36 -21.49 -15.01
C ASN A 898 -18.13 -20.12 -14.37
N THR A 899 -17.10 -19.41 -14.83
CA THR A 899 -16.73 -18.10 -14.27
C THR A 899 -17.73 -17.00 -14.64
N LEU A 900 -18.30 -17.06 -15.84
CA LEU A 900 -19.22 -16.06 -16.40
C LEU A 900 -20.69 -16.48 -16.27
N GLY A 901 -20.97 -17.67 -15.74
CA GLY A 901 -22.33 -18.19 -15.53
C GLY A 901 -23.09 -18.49 -16.83
N LEU A 902 -22.41 -19.00 -17.85
CA LEU A 902 -22.97 -19.24 -19.18
C LEU A 902 -23.49 -20.69 -19.31
N ASN A 903 -24.62 -20.87 -20.00
CA ASN A 903 -25.10 -22.20 -20.38
C ASN A 903 -24.57 -22.61 -21.77
N TYR A 904 -24.38 -23.91 -22.00
CA TYR A 904 -23.77 -24.47 -23.22
C TYR A 904 -24.36 -23.91 -24.53
N GLU A 905 -25.68 -23.72 -24.58
CA GLU A 905 -26.38 -23.17 -25.76
C GLU A 905 -26.02 -21.70 -26.07
N ARG A 906 -25.67 -20.89 -25.06
CA ARG A 906 -25.19 -19.52 -25.25
C ARG A 906 -23.69 -19.44 -25.51
N VAL A 907 -22.94 -20.47 -25.13
CA VAL A 907 -21.48 -20.45 -25.20
C VAL A 907 -21.03 -20.40 -26.65
N GLY A 908 -21.47 -21.32 -27.53
CA GLY A 908 -21.08 -21.29 -28.96
C GLY A 908 -19.56 -21.20 -29.24
N PHE A 909 -18.74 -21.35 -28.21
CA PHE A 909 -17.29 -21.38 -28.18
C PHE A 909 -16.93 -22.81 -27.81
N GLU A 910 -16.61 -23.66 -28.79
CA GLU A 910 -16.04 -24.96 -28.50
C GLU A 910 -14.56 -24.74 -28.25
N ILE A 911 -14.13 -24.43 -27.01
CA ILE A 911 -12.78 -24.70 -26.45
C ILE A 911 -12.41 -23.76 -25.28
N TYR A 912 -11.63 -24.30 -24.35
CA TYR A 912 -11.07 -23.62 -23.18
C TYR A 912 -9.81 -22.80 -23.45
N VAL A 913 -9.59 -21.82 -22.59
CA VAL A 913 -8.36 -21.03 -22.59
C VAL A 913 -7.27 -21.75 -21.80
N VAL A 914 -6.18 -22.14 -22.46
CA VAL A 914 -5.01 -22.69 -21.77
C VAL A 914 -4.11 -21.56 -21.30
N MET A 915 -3.86 -21.45 -20.00
CA MET A 915 -3.07 -20.37 -19.38
C MET A 915 -1.72 -20.89 -18.90
N VAL A 916 -0.62 -20.17 -19.12
CA VAL A 916 0.66 -20.41 -18.43
C VAL A 916 1.20 -19.12 -17.81
N GLN A 917 1.78 -19.20 -16.61
CA GLN A 917 2.53 -18.09 -16.01
C GLN A 917 4.01 -18.23 -16.35
N TYR A 918 4.52 -17.32 -17.18
CA TYR A 918 5.90 -17.30 -17.67
C TYR A 918 6.74 -16.27 -16.92
N GLY A 919 7.77 -16.69 -16.20
CA GLY A 919 8.68 -15.82 -15.45
C GLY A 919 9.95 -15.47 -16.21
N VAL A 920 10.13 -14.21 -16.63
CA VAL A 920 11.43 -13.77 -17.15
C VAL A 920 12.28 -13.28 -16.00
N ASP A 921 13.46 -13.89 -15.80
CA ASP A 921 14.50 -13.31 -14.95
C ASP A 921 15.08 -12.10 -15.67
N ILE A 922 14.57 -10.93 -15.30
CA ILE A 922 15.07 -9.67 -15.83
C ILE A 922 16.28 -9.28 -15.00
N ILE A 923 17.45 -9.26 -15.64
CA ILE A 923 18.61 -8.56 -15.09
C ILE A 923 18.33 -7.05 -15.28
N ARG A 924 17.59 -6.45 -14.34
CA ARG A 924 17.48 -4.98 -14.31
C ARG A 924 18.82 -4.44 -13.82
N SER A 925 19.65 -3.96 -14.73
CA SER A 925 20.52 -2.84 -14.38
C SER A 925 19.59 -1.64 -14.13
N PRO A 926 19.66 -0.97 -12.97
CA PRO A 926 18.82 0.18 -12.69
C PRO A 926 19.06 1.22 -13.79
N HIS A 927 18.05 1.46 -14.63
CA HIS A 927 18.09 2.61 -15.52
C HIS A 927 17.72 3.83 -14.69
N VAL A 928 18.74 4.47 -14.15
CA VAL A 928 18.62 5.83 -13.62
C VAL A 928 18.80 6.75 -14.83
N GLU A 929 17.72 7.38 -15.24
CA GLU A 929 17.79 8.49 -16.18
C GLU A 929 18.33 9.69 -15.40
N GLU A 930 19.42 10.29 -15.86
CA GLU A 930 20.14 11.37 -15.16
C GLU A 930 20.20 12.60 -16.08
N THR A 931 19.93 13.78 -15.54
CA THR A 931 20.26 15.04 -16.23
C THR A 931 20.98 15.93 -15.25
N LEU A 932 22.20 16.33 -15.62
CA LEU A 932 22.94 17.40 -14.98
C LEU A 932 22.71 18.67 -15.78
N SER A 933 22.52 19.79 -15.09
CA SER A 933 22.60 21.11 -15.73
C SER A 933 23.90 21.80 -15.33
N ASN A 934 24.74 22.08 -16.33
CA ASN A 934 25.93 22.96 -16.34
C ASN A 934 26.35 23.50 -14.96
N SER A 935 27.13 22.72 -14.20
CA SER A 935 27.79 23.26 -13.00
C SER A 935 29.09 22.55 -12.62
N ASN A 936 30.02 23.31 -12.03
CA ASN A 936 31.34 22.84 -11.56
C ASN A 936 31.31 21.90 -10.31
N SER A 937 30.22 21.16 -10.08
CA SER A 937 30.02 20.30 -8.90
C SER A 937 29.96 18.80 -9.25
N CYS A 938 30.23 17.92 -8.28
CA CYS A 938 30.08 16.46 -8.41
C CYS A 938 28.95 15.98 -7.49
N MET A 939 28.17 15.00 -7.94
CA MET A 939 27.08 14.44 -7.16
C MET A 939 27.31 13.00 -6.76
N LEU A 940 26.87 12.64 -5.55
CA LEU A 940 26.97 11.27 -5.05
C LEU A 940 25.57 10.80 -4.62
N VAL A 941 25.09 9.75 -5.28
CA VAL A 941 23.89 9.00 -4.89
C VAL A 941 24.33 7.90 -3.93
N LEU A 942 23.85 7.96 -2.70
CA LEU A 942 24.12 6.96 -1.67
C LEU A 942 22.88 6.08 -1.51
N PHE A 943 23.03 4.77 -1.69
CA PHE A 943 21.97 3.81 -1.42
C PHE A 943 22.13 3.35 0.03
N ARG A 944 21.13 3.63 0.87
CA ARG A 944 21.14 3.11 2.23
C ARG A 944 20.52 1.71 2.24
N TYR A 945 21.22 0.75 1.66
CA TYR A 945 20.97 -0.66 1.93
C TYR A 945 21.60 -1.01 3.28
N TYR A 946 21.15 -2.09 3.91
CA TYR A 946 21.89 -2.69 5.03
C TYR A 946 23.31 -3.18 4.61
N ASP A 947 23.66 -3.04 3.31
CA ASP A 947 25.01 -3.11 2.76
C ASP A 947 25.37 -1.80 2.01
N ASN A 948 26.39 -1.09 2.51
CA ASN A 948 26.82 0.24 2.08
C ASN A 948 27.25 0.38 0.58
N GLU A 949 26.32 0.45 -0.38
CA GLU A 949 26.63 0.73 -1.79
C GLU A 949 26.46 2.22 -2.18
N ASN A 950 27.40 2.75 -2.98
CA ASN A 950 27.50 4.17 -3.33
C ASN A 950 27.69 4.33 -4.86
N ILE A 951 26.94 5.22 -5.52
CA ILE A 951 27.07 5.57 -6.94
C ILE A 951 27.39 7.08 -7.07
N CYS A 952 28.43 7.45 -7.82
CA CYS A 952 28.79 8.87 -8.07
C CYS A 952 28.47 9.26 -9.51
N ILE A 953 27.89 10.45 -9.68
CA ILE A 953 27.52 11.07 -10.95
C ILE A 953 28.27 12.41 -11.04
N LYS A 954 29.13 12.58 -12.04
CA LYS A 954 29.87 13.81 -12.37
C LYS A 954 29.41 14.30 -13.75
N GLU A 955 29.59 15.54 -14.18
CA GLU A 955 29.39 15.88 -15.61
C GLU A 955 30.71 15.67 -16.35
N ALA A 956 30.69 15.15 -17.57
CA ALA A 956 31.86 15.18 -18.44
C ALA A 956 31.94 16.60 -19.04
N SER A 957 32.93 17.39 -18.61
CA SER A 957 33.29 18.61 -19.35
C SER A 957 33.96 18.20 -20.67
N GLU A 958 33.55 18.84 -21.78
CA GLU A 958 34.11 18.66 -23.13
C GLU A 958 35.63 18.48 -23.22
#